data_AF-A0A437CBV3-F1
#
_entry.id   AF-A0A437CBV3-F1
#
_cell.length_a   1.000
_cell.length_b   1.000
_cell.length_c   1.000
_cell.angle_alpha   90.00
_cell.angle_beta   90.00
_cell.angle_gamma   90.00
#
_symmetry.space_group_name_H-M   'P 1'
#
loop_
_entity.id
_entity.type
_entity.pdbx_description
1 polymer ?
#
loop_
_entity_poly.entity_id
_entity_poly.type
_entity_poly.pdbx_seq_one_letter_code
_entity_poly.pdbx_strand_id
1 'polypeptide(L)'
;MTTKFTQVAKRATQPGETVLLENLPALKCKAVFFLNQIRWDNNKKGNAVQVLRHGIRQILSSCDSRGYSSVALPILGTGVALFFPHSVACSVLLEEISAFEQSRQSTSSFSVRIVIHPSDKESKKAFQSLQDSFQFTGLSDDVAQDVFYQPILSTDDKVTAMVGGVKLQIICGDILKTKADVVVNTTDFPKHKSGAVSKAILSAAGPDVQKALAQAGMPSDLMYSTGPGLLGCKEIIHASFQKDTEVIRKKCEKILHDCDTRGHFSVAFPAVNTGQAGMDLAKACRAMLDGIAAALQNQKPNSLGLVCIVIIQKNVFEVFRSELQKRFGQIFKPHRNVKERAVHKVKKRLHMKHTKSFSSSEPRFLVSPELHPVVFGVISLGSDVIKNIKTDLEAALQKNLCEKKVVVQHFSWLGDMELDEVRAKMSMYGISVELQKNQPAGDRSQKSDEQVYVLKGLMEDVLCVTDLINKAVQQALLQKLQENEEYEVFLTVKWSIKNLEGVWEELSVSNNYKLEKAHRSGEVSVKISVLDRELKVNMTKQEATDWKTGITFEFKRVEPNSALELPEHWDPMDGEVFKKVELNPNSTEYDKIAKGFRDTANFTIQKIERVQNSHLWQAFEVSRERLTAKNGKDEVGEKFLYHGTSAESCRCIERDKFDRGYAGKHAAAYGKGVYFAVNADYSAKEFSPADPSGLKRLYVARVLTGRYALGKSSYVSPPPRGSDPTDRFDSVVDNLMSPTKFVIFHDDQAYPEYLITFK
;
A
#
# COMPACT_ATOMS: atom_id res chain seq x y z
N MET A 1 -28.30 14.72 -25.27
CA MET A 1 -29.09 14.46 -24.04
C MET A 1 -29.98 15.67 -23.70
N THR A 2 -29.41 16.87 -23.62
CA THR A 2 -30.13 18.13 -23.33
C THR A 2 -31.36 18.36 -24.22
N THR A 3 -31.24 18.25 -25.54
CA THR A 3 -32.38 18.41 -26.47
C THR A 3 -33.54 17.46 -26.16
N LYS A 4 -33.22 16.20 -25.85
CA LYS A 4 -34.21 15.17 -25.52
C LYS A 4 -34.85 15.43 -24.14
N PHE A 5 -34.07 15.91 -23.19
CA PHE A 5 -34.59 16.36 -21.89
C PHE A 5 -35.60 17.50 -22.07
N THR A 6 -35.25 18.56 -22.80
CA THR A 6 -36.17 19.69 -23.05
C THR A 6 -37.44 19.25 -23.76
N GLN A 7 -37.33 18.34 -24.74
CA GLN A 7 -38.48 17.80 -25.47
C GLN A 7 -39.43 16.98 -24.58
N VAL A 8 -38.89 16.18 -23.66
CA VAL A 8 -39.70 15.33 -22.76
C VAL A 8 -40.26 16.14 -21.59
N ALA A 9 -39.48 17.04 -21.00
CA ALA A 9 -39.91 17.85 -19.87
C ALA A 9 -41.05 18.81 -20.25
N LYS A 10 -41.06 19.35 -21.48
CA LYS A 10 -42.06 20.28 -22.07
C LYS A 10 -42.27 21.60 -21.31
N ARG A 11 -41.96 21.66 -20.01
CA ARG A 11 -42.07 22.80 -19.09
C ARG A 11 -40.98 22.71 -18.01
N ALA A 12 -40.87 23.76 -17.20
CA ALA A 12 -40.10 23.71 -15.97
C ALA A 12 -40.68 22.64 -15.03
N THR A 13 -39.82 21.75 -14.53
CA THR A 13 -40.21 20.69 -13.59
C THR A 13 -40.39 21.27 -12.19
N GLN A 14 -41.31 20.71 -11.42
CA GLN A 14 -41.53 21.07 -10.01
C GLN A 14 -40.60 20.27 -9.09
N PRO A 15 -40.28 20.76 -7.88
CA PRO A 15 -39.56 19.99 -6.88
C PRO A 15 -40.19 18.61 -6.63
N GLY A 16 -39.38 17.55 -6.74
CA GLY A 16 -39.83 16.16 -6.57
C GLY A 16 -40.33 15.50 -7.85
N GLU A 17 -40.52 16.25 -8.95
CA GLU A 17 -40.86 15.66 -10.24
C GLU A 17 -39.67 14.92 -10.86
N THR A 18 -39.98 13.82 -11.54
CA THR A 18 -39.01 13.00 -12.28
C THR A 18 -39.26 13.08 -13.79
N VAL A 19 -38.20 13.20 -14.58
CA VAL A 19 -38.24 13.13 -16.05
C VAL A 19 -37.50 11.88 -16.51
N LEU A 20 -38.21 10.98 -17.18
CA LEU A 20 -37.65 9.73 -17.70
C LEU A 20 -37.22 9.89 -19.16
N LEU A 21 -35.95 9.60 -19.45
CA LEU A 21 -35.43 9.54 -20.82
C LEU A 21 -35.07 8.10 -21.19
N GLU A 22 -35.77 7.54 -22.18
CA GLU A 22 -35.51 6.20 -22.73
C GLU A 22 -34.72 6.29 -24.05
N ASN A 23 -34.16 5.18 -24.53
CA ASN A 23 -33.45 5.10 -25.82
C ASN A 23 -32.27 6.10 -25.93
N LEU A 24 -31.27 5.92 -25.07
CA LEU A 24 -30.06 6.74 -25.02
C LEU A 24 -28.85 5.90 -25.52
N PRO A 25 -28.52 5.90 -26.82
CA PRO A 25 -27.55 4.97 -27.40
C PRO A 25 -26.11 5.12 -26.86
N ALA A 26 -25.78 6.27 -26.28
CA ALA A 26 -24.48 6.51 -25.65
C ALA A 26 -24.33 5.89 -24.25
N LEU A 27 -25.42 5.40 -23.64
CA LEU A 27 -25.42 4.84 -22.29
C LEU A 27 -25.75 3.35 -22.30
N LYS A 28 -25.12 2.59 -21.40
CA LYS A 28 -25.36 1.15 -21.24
C LYS A 28 -26.62 0.83 -20.39
N CYS A 29 -27.61 1.71 -20.41
CA CYS A 29 -28.85 1.58 -19.65
C CYS A 29 -30.08 1.80 -20.53
N LYS A 30 -31.21 1.19 -20.16
CA LYS A 30 -32.48 1.33 -20.92
C LYS A 30 -33.07 2.73 -20.80
N ALA A 31 -32.91 3.37 -19.62
CA ALA A 31 -33.48 4.67 -19.33
C ALA A 31 -32.68 5.41 -18.24
N VAL A 32 -32.87 6.73 -18.16
CA VAL A 32 -32.30 7.60 -17.10
C VAL A 32 -33.42 8.46 -16.50
N PHE A 33 -33.52 8.48 -15.17
CA PHE A 33 -34.39 9.38 -14.42
C PHE A 33 -33.64 10.65 -14.03
N PHE A 34 -34.22 11.81 -14.33
CA PHE A 34 -33.78 13.11 -13.84
C PHE A 34 -34.73 13.57 -12.74
N LEU A 35 -34.22 13.73 -11.53
CA LEU A 35 -35.02 14.15 -10.37
C LEU A 35 -34.76 15.63 -10.05
N ASN A 36 -35.82 16.43 -10.02
CA ASN A 36 -35.73 17.81 -9.54
C ASN A 36 -35.72 17.84 -8.00
N GLN A 37 -34.76 18.53 -7.41
CA GLN A 37 -34.54 18.62 -5.96
C GLN A 37 -34.38 20.08 -5.54
N ILE A 38 -34.64 20.34 -4.27
CA ILE A 38 -34.44 21.66 -3.65
C ILE A 38 -33.30 21.62 -2.65
N ARG A 39 -32.70 22.78 -2.39
CA ARG A 39 -31.60 22.94 -1.45
C ARG A 39 -32.04 22.56 -0.04
N TRP A 40 -31.13 21.94 0.69
CA TRP A 40 -31.29 21.60 2.10
C TRP A 40 -31.70 22.82 2.94
N ASP A 41 -32.76 22.64 3.72
CA ASP A 41 -33.42 23.67 4.52
C ASP A 41 -33.05 23.62 6.02
N ASN A 42 -31.96 22.92 6.35
CA ASN A 42 -31.51 22.69 7.73
C ASN A 42 -32.53 21.97 8.64
N ASN A 43 -33.54 21.31 8.07
CA ASN A 43 -34.58 20.63 8.83
C ASN A 43 -34.73 19.17 8.39
N LYS A 44 -34.45 18.22 9.30
CA LYS A 44 -34.54 16.77 9.05
C LYS A 44 -35.95 16.29 8.68
N LYS A 45 -36.99 17.07 8.96
CA LYS A 45 -38.37 16.83 8.55
C LYS A 45 -38.91 17.92 7.63
N GLY A 46 -38.02 18.78 7.11
CA GLY A 46 -38.33 19.91 6.26
C GLY A 46 -38.78 19.53 4.86
N ASN A 47 -39.17 20.54 4.09
CA ASN A 47 -39.67 20.39 2.74
C ASN A 47 -38.63 19.71 1.83
N ALA A 48 -37.34 20.02 2.01
CA ALA A 48 -36.27 19.45 1.21
C ALA A 48 -36.18 17.92 1.35
N VAL A 49 -36.31 17.41 2.57
CA VAL A 49 -36.33 15.95 2.83
C VAL A 49 -37.57 15.29 2.25
N GLN A 50 -38.74 15.94 2.33
CA GLN A 50 -39.97 15.40 1.75
C GLN A 50 -39.90 15.32 0.22
N VAL A 51 -39.30 16.32 -0.42
CA VAL A 51 -39.05 16.33 -1.86
C VAL A 51 -38.09 15.20 -2.29
N LEU A 52 -37.01 14.97 -1.54
CA LEU A 52 -36.09 13.85 -1.80
C LEU A 52 -36.79 12.50 -1.66
N ARG A 53 -37.55 12.34 -0.57
CA ARG A 53 -38.31 11.13 -0.26
C ARG A 53 -39.32 10.80 -1.36
N HIS A 54 -40.12 11.79 -1.76
CA HIS A 54 -41.10 11.65 -2.83
C HIS A 54 -40.44 11.24 -4.14
N GLY A 55 -39.31 11.87 -4.49
CA GLY A 55 -38.56 11.57 -5.70
C GLY A 55 -38.07 10.12 -5.80
N ILE A 56 -37.44 9.62 -4.73
CA ILE A 56 -36.94 8.23 -4.67
C ILE A 56 -38.10 7.24 -4.81
N ARG A 57 -39.21 7.48 -4.11
CA ARG A 57 -40.41 6.64 -4.18
C ARG A 57 -40.97 6.57 -5.61
N GLN A 58 -41.08 7.71 -6.29
CA GLN A 58 -41.53 7.75 -7.67
C GLN A 58 -40.64 6.94 -8.62
N ILE A 59 -39.31 7.02 -8.44
CA ILE A 59 -38.35 6.26 -9.27
C ILE A 59 -38.57 4.76 -9.06
N LEU A 60 -38.61 4.29 -7.81
CA LEU A 60 -38.75 2.87 -7.49
C LEU A 60 -40.10 2.31 -8.01
N SER A 61 -41.20 3.01 -7.75
CA SER A 61 -42.52 2.60 -8.27
C SER A 61 -42.58 2.62 -9.79
N SER A 62 -41.98 3.62 -10.44
CA SER A 62 -41.93 3.67 -11.91
C SER A 62 -41.06 2.56 -12.49
N CYS A 63 -40.01 2.10 -11.79
CA CYS A 63 -39.21 0.97 -12.24
C CYS A 63 -40.01 -0.33 -12.20
N ASP A 64 -40.75 -0.57 -11.13
CA ASP A 64 -41.58 -1.77 -10.97
C ASP A 64 -42.73 -1.80 -11.99
N SER A 65 -43.46 -0.70 -12.15
CA SER A 65 -44.60 -0.62 -13.07
C SER A 65 -44.20 -0.74 -14.55
N ARG A 66 -42.94 -0.43 -14.88
CA ARG A 66 -42.38 -0.52 -16.25
C ARG A 66 -41.61 -1.82 -16.49
N GLY A 67 -41.52 -2.70 -15.50
CA GLY A 67 -40.85 -3.99 -15.61
C GLY A 67 -39.32 -3.91 -15.70
N TYR A 68 -38.70 -2.85 -15.16
CA TYR A 68 -37.26 -2.83 -14.99
C TYR A 68 -36.86 -3.76 -13.84
N SER A 69 -35.82 -4.58 -14.01
CA SER A 69 -35.32 -5.51 -12.98
C SER A 69 -34.22 -4.92 -12.10
N SER A 70 -33.72 -3.72 -12.42
CA SER A 70 -32.69 -3.06 -11.63
C SER A 70 -32.68 -1.54 -11.80
N VAL A 71 -32.18 -0.84 -10.79
CA VAL A 71 -31.96 0.62 -10.78
C VAL A 71 -30.65 0.94 -10.06
N ALA A 72 -29.94 1.95 -10.55
CA ALA A 72 -28.74 2.49 -9.90
C ALA A 72 -29.04 3.91 -9.36
N LEU A 73 -28.82 4.13 -8.06
CA LEU A 73 -29.11 5.38 -7.37
C LEU A 73 -27.83 5.94 -6.74
N PRO A 74 -27.38 7.16 -7.11
CA PRO A 74 -26.34 7.86 -6.36
C PRO A 74 -26.88 8.39 -5.02
N ILE A 75 -26.01 8.91 -4.17
CA ILE A 75 -26.44 9.66 -2.99
C ILE A 75 -26.92 11.04 -3.44
N LEU A 76 -28.24 11.17 -3.55
CA LEU A 76 -28.91 12.36 -4.08
C LEU A 76 -28.87 13.50 -3.04
N GLY A 77 -28.45 14.69 -3.47
CA GLY A 77 -28.52 15.92 -2.67
C GLY A 77 -27.25 16.33 -1.92
N THR A 78 -26.25 15.45 -1.78
CA THR A 78 -25.01 15.75 -1.01
C THR A 78 -24.02 16.66 -1.75
N GLY A 79 -24.24 16.91 -3.05
CA GLY A 79 -23.37 17.77 -3.85
C GLY A 79 -23.50 19.26 -3.53
N VAL A 80 -22.55 20.04 -4.07
CA VAL A 80 -22.37 21.50 -3.86
C VAL A 80 -23.55 22.38 -4.26
N ALA A 81 -24.55 21.85 -4.96
CA ALA A 81 -25.76 22.60 -5.32
C ALA A 81 -26.86 22.51 -4.25
N LEU A 82 -26.95 21.36 -3.57
CA LEU A 82 -28.12 20.99 -2.75
C LEU A 82 -27.80 20.88 -1.26
N PHE A 83 -26.52 20.68 -0.87
CA PHE A 83 -26.03 20.78 0.50
C PHE A 83 -26.71 19.87 1.54
N PHE A 84 -27.27 18.73 1.13
CA PHE A 84 -27.80 17.78 2.11
C PHE A 84 -26.67 17.21 2.98
N PRO A 85 -26.86 17.12 4.31
CA PRO A 85 -25.97 16.32 5.15
C PRO A 85 -25.99 14.87 4.68
N HIS A 86 -24.81 14.25 4.57
CA HIS A 86 -24.66 12.90 4.03
C HIS A 86 -25.44 11.87 4.84
N SER A 87 -25.47 12.03 6.18
CA SER A 87 -26.28 11.20 7.07
C SER A 87 -27.78 11.27 6.80
N VAL A 88 -28.30 12.46 6.45
CA VAL A 88 -29.72 12.66 6.14
C VAL A 88 -30.07 12.04 4.78
N ALA A 89 -29.26 12.30 3.76
CA ALA A 89 -29.48 11.74 2.41
C ALA A 89 -29.41 10.20 2.41
N CYS A 90 -28.42 9.61 3.09
CA CYS A 90 -28.30 8.15 3.21
C CYS A 90 -29.47 7.52 3.99
N SER A 91 -29.94 8.16 5.08
CA SER A 91 -31.09 7.68 5.86
C SER A 91 -32.36 7.64 5.00
N VAL A 92 -32.66 8.73 4.30
CA VAL A 92 -33.85 8.82 3.44
C VAL A 92 -33.81 7.76 2.34
N LEU A 93 -32.65 7.54 1.72
CA LEU A 93 -32.49 6.52 0.68
C LEU A 93 -32.77 5.11 1.20
N LEU A 94 -32.19 4.74 2.35
CA LEU A 94 -32.39 3.42 2.96
C LEU A 94 -33.83 3.19 3.43
N GLU A 95 -34.43 4.21 4.06
CA GLU A 95 -35.82 4.17 4.51
C GLU A 95 -36.79 3.93 3.34
N GLU A 96 -36.62 4.64 2.21
CA GLU A 96 -37.51 4.47 1.06
C GLU A 96 -37.30 3.14 0.33
N ILE A 97 -36.07 2.62 0.29
CA ILE A 97 -35.81 1.27 -0.24
C ILE A 97 -36.50 0.20 0.63
N SER A 98 -36.38 0.32 1.96
CA SER A 98 -37.04 -0.60 2.90
C SER A 98 -38.56 -0.52 2.79
N ALA A 99 -39.12 0.68 2.70
CA ALA A 99 -40.57 0.89 2.52
C ALA A 99 -41.06 0.33 1.17
N PHE A 100 -40.27 0.45 0.11
CA PHE A 100 -40.58 -0.12 -1.20
C PHE A 100 -40.60 -1.66 -1.15
N GLU A 101 -39.60 -2.30 -0.52
CA GLU A 101 -39.57 -3.76 -0.35
C GLU A 101 -40.81 -4.28 0.39
N GLN A 102 -41.24 -3.57 1.45
CA GLN A 102 -42.41 -3.95 2.25
C GLN A 102 -43.74 -3.75 1.51
N SER A 103 -43.82 -2.81 0.57
CA SER A 103 -45.07 -2.44 -0.12
C SER A 103 -45.22 -3.03 -1.52
N ARG A 104 -44.17 -3.64 -2.07
CA ARG A 104 -44.16 -4.18 -3.43
C ARG A 104 -44.95 -5.50 -3.52
N GLN A 105 -45.89 -5.56 -4.48
CA GLN A 105 -46.71 -6.75 -4.72
C GLN A 105 -46.08 -7.76 -5.71
N SER A 106 -45.07 -7.34 -6.46
CA SER A 106 -44.40 -8.16 -7.48
C SER A 106 -43.42 -9.16 -6.85
N THR A 107 -43.53 -10.44 -7.24
CA THR A 107 -42.64 -11.53 -6.80
C THR A 107 -41.35 -11.65 -7.63
N SER A 108 -41.19 -10.80 -8.66
CA SER A 108 -39.99 -10.80 -9.51
C SER A 108 -38.77 -10.24 -8.77
N SER A 109 -37.58 -10.75 -9.07
CA SER A 109 -36.35 -10.20 -8.49
C SER A 109 -36.11 -8.76 -8.97
N PHE A 110 -35.75 -7.87 -8.02
CA PHE A 110 -35.48 -6.46 -8.31
C PHE A 110 -34.23 -6.02 -7.55
N SER A 111 -33.26 -5.45 -8.26
CA SER A 111 -31.96 -5.06 -7.71
C SER A 111 -31.82 -3.55 -7.63
N VAL A 112 -31.70 -3.01 -6.42
CA VAL A 112 -31.32 -1.60 -6.19
C VAL A 112 -29.81 -1.54 -5.95
N ARG A 113 -29.09 -0.81 -6.80
CA ARG A 113 -27.65 -0.56 -6.65
C ARG A 113 -27.42 0.85 -6.15
N ILE A 114 -26.79 1.00 -5.00
CA ILE A 114 -26.43 2.31 -4.44
C ILE A 114 -25.00 2.64 -4.89
N VAL A 115 -24.85 3.76 -5.58
CA VAL A 115 -23.60 4.17 -6.21
C VAL A 115 -22.98 5.31 -5.39
N ILE A 116 -21.97 4.99 -4.58
CA ILE A 116 -21.21 5.98 -3.84
C ILE A 116 -19.89 6.21 -4.57
N HIS A 117 -19.62 7.46 -4.95
CA HIS A 117 -18.36 7.80 -5.59
C HIS A 117 -17.18 7.60 -4.61
N PRO A 118 -16.02 7.04 -5.02
CA PRO A 118 -14.92 6.73 -4.10
C PRO A 118 -14.35 7.93 -3.32
N SER A 119 -14.48 9.15 -3.85
CA SER A 119 -14.08 10.39 -3.15
C SER A 119 -15.08 10.84 -2.08
N ASP A 120 -16.31 10.34 -2.10
CA ASP A 120 -17.37 10.68 -1.15
C ASP A 120 -17.22 9.83 0.13
N LYS A 121 -16.16 10.11 0.88
CA LYS A 121 -15.85 9.44 2.16
C LYS A 121 -16.93 9.67 3.21
N GLU A 122 -17.64 10.80 3.14
CA GLU A 122 -18.68 11.15 4.09
C GLU A 122 -19.95 10.34 3.87
N SER A 123 -20.38 10.14 2.62
CA SER A 123 -21.52 9.28 2.31
C SER A 123 -21.20 7.82 2.59
N LYS A 124 -19.96 7.37 2.31
CA LYS A 124 -19.51 6.03 2.64
C LYS A 124 -19.61 5.76 4.14
N LYS A 125 -19.10 6.67 4.98
CA LYS A 125 -19.19 6.57 6.45
C LYS A 125 -20.65 6.60 6.93
N ALA A 126 -21.45 7.53 6.42
CA ALA A 126 -22.86 7.65 6.77
C ALA A 126 -23.64 6.36 6.42
N PHE A 127 -23.44 5.82 5.23
CA PHE A 127 -24.07 4.60 4.76
C PHE A 127 -23.66 3.39 5.63
N GLN A 128 -22.36 3.21 5.89
CA GLN A 128 -21.85 2.15 6.77
C GLN A 128 -22.43 2.23 8.18
N SER A 129 -22.54 3.43 8.76
CA SER A 129 -23.12 3.61 10.10
C SER A 129 -24.61 3.28 10.20
N LEU A 130 -25.34 3.40 9.08
CA LEU A 130 -26.77 3.12 9.01
C LEU A 130 -27.05 1.66 8.62
N GLN A 131 -26.14 1.00 7.92
CA GLN A 131 -26.29 -0.36 7.41
C GLN A 131 -26.56 -1.40 8.53
N ASP A 132 -25.91 -1.24 9.69
CA ASP A 132 -26.11 -2.11 10.86
C ASP A 132 -27.56 -2.10 11.40
N SER A 133 -28.34 -1.06 11.08
CA SER A 133 -29.68 -0.86 11.63
C SER A 133 -30.83 -1.40 10.76
N PHE A 134 -30.61 -1.70 9.47
CA PHE A 134 -31.69 -2.02 8.52
C PHE A 134 -31.80 -3.50 8.06
N GLN A 135 -30.97 -4.42 8.58
CA GLN A 135 -31.06 -5.89 8.35
C GLN A 135 -31.29 -6.35 6.88
N PHE A 136 -30.77 -5.66 5.87
CA PHE A 136 -30.93 -6.07 4.47
C PHE A 136 -30.16 -7.37 4.16
N THR A 137 -30.87 -8.39 3.67
CA THR A 137 -30.27 -9.65 3.18
C THR A 137 -29.88 -9.53 1.70
N GLY A 138 -28.60 -9.73 1.38
CA GLY A 138 -28.12 -9.75 -0.02
C GLY A 138 -27.42 -8.47 -0.51
N LEU A 139 -26.82 -7.69 0.39
CA LEU A 139 -25.98 -6.56 0.02
C LEU A 139 -24.64 -7.06 -0.58
N SER A 140 -24.55 -7.01 -1.91
CA SER A 140 -23.28 -7.10 -2.64
C SER A 140 -22.77 -5.69 -2.88
N ASP A 141 -21.71 -5.30 -2.16
CA ASP A 141 -20.93 -4.14 -2.56
C ASP A 141 -20.34 -4.40 -3.94
N ASP A 142 -20.76 -3.64 -4.96
CA ASP A 142 -20.09 -3.59 -6.27
C ASP A 142 -18.65 -3.02 -6.16
N VAL A 143 -18.18 -2.74 -4.94
CA VAL A 143 -16.77 -2.53 -4.60
C VAL A 143 -16.12 -3.86 -4.18
N ALA A 144 -16.23 -4.89 -5.01
CA ALA A 144 -15.60 -6.19 -4.75
C ALA A 144 -14.69 -6.62 -5.90
N GLN A 145 -13.62 -5.85 -6.12
CA GLN A 145 -12.41 -6.41 -6.74
C GLN A 145 -11.52 -7.17 -5.73
N ASP A 146 -11.87 -7.20 -4.42
CA ASP A 146 -10.97 -7.72 -3.38
C ASP A 146 -11.57 -8.71 -2.36
N VAL A 147 -12.82 -9.18 -2.50
CA VAL A 147 -13.31 -10.30 -1.65
C VAL A 147 -12.78 -11.62 -2.21
N PHE A 148 -11.75 -12.15 -1.54
CA PHE A 148 -11.01 -13.31 -2.02
C PHE A 148 -11.83 -14.61 -1.96
N TYR A 149 -12.72 -14.81 -0.97
CA TYR A 149 -13.63 -15.95 -0.86
C TYR A 149 -15.09 -15.51 -1.04
N GLN A 150 -15.68 -15.80 -2.21
CA GLN A 150 -17.10 -15.49 -2.48
C GLN A 150 -17.95 -16.78 -2.45
N PRO A 151 -19.01 -16.86 -1.62
CA PRO A 151 -19.89 -18.02 -1.61
C PRO A 151 -20.65 -18.15 -2.94
N ILE A 152 -20.81 -19.37 -3.45
CA ILE A 152 -21.63 -19.66 -4.64
C ILE A 152 -22.83 -20.53 -4.29
N LEU A 153 -22.59 -21.65 -3.62
CA LEU A 153 -23.62 -22.66 -3.34
C LEU A 153 -23.23 -23.48 -2.10
N SER A 154 -24.21 -23.79 -1.26
CA SER A 154 -24.05 -24.74 -0.15
C SER A 154 -25.23 -25.72 -0.14
N THR A 155 -24.94 -27.01 -0.29
CA THR A 155 -25.85 -28.15 -0.11
C THR A 155 -25.34 -29.03 1.03
N ASP A 156 -26.08 -30.07 1.40
CA ASP A 156 -25.69 -30.98 2.49
C ASP A 156 -24.41 -31.76 2.20
N ASP A 157 -24.08 -32.02 0.95
CA ASP A 157 -22.95 -32.82 0.51
C ASP A 157 -21.84 -32.01 -0.19
N LYS A 158 -22.06 -30.71 -0.42
CA LYS A 158 -21.14 -29.87 -1.18
C LYS A 158 -21.17 -28.41 -0.77
N VAL A 159 -19.99 -27.80 -0.67
CA VAL A 159 -19.82 -26.34 -0.49
C VAL A 159 -18.93 -25.80 -1.60
N THR A 160 -19.35 -24.72 -2.24
CA THR A 160 -18.65 -24.10 -3.36
C THR A 160 -18.41 -22.62 -3.12
N ALA A 161 -17.18 -22.15 -3.36
CA ALA A 161 -16.79 -20.75 -3.30
C ALA A 161 -15.90 -20.37 -4.48
N MET A 162 -15.92 -19.09 -4.89
CA MET A 162 -14.89 -18.52 -5.75
C MET A 162 -13.71 -18.07 -4.89
N VAL A 163 -12.51 -18.43 -5.30
CA VAL A 163 -11.25 -18.11 -4.64
C VAL A 163 -10.30 -17.49 -5.66
N GLY A 164 -10.12 -16.17 -5.61
CA GLY A 164 -9.23 -15.46 -6.55
C GLY A 164 -9.53 -15.66 -8.04
N GLY A 165 -10.79 -15.98 -8.40
CA GLY A 165 -11.22 -16.28 -9.77
C GLY A 165 -11.33 -17.78 -10.12
N VAL A 166 -10.92 -18.67 -9.22
CA VAL A 166 -11.00 -20.14 -9.40
C VAL A 166 -12.09 -20.73 -8.51
N LYS A 167 -12.80 -21.75 -8.98
CA LYS A 167 -13.85 -22.41 -8.20
C LYS A 167 -13.22 -23.40 -7.21
N LEU A 168 -13.42 -23.19 -5.90
CA LEU A 168 -13.07 -24.15 -4.85
C LEU A 168 -14.31 -24.92 -4.43
N GLN A 169 -14.23 -26.26 -4.44
CA GLN A 169 -15.28 -27.16 -3.98
C GLN A 169 -14.79 -28.05 -2.86
N ILE A 170 -15.59 -28.16 -1.79
CA ILE A 170 -15.44 -29.20 -0.78
C ILE A 170 -16.61 -30.16 -0.95
N ILE A 171 -16.31 -31.44 -1.21
CA ILE A 171 -17.29 -32.46 -1.58
C ILE A 171 -17.22 -33.62 -0.60
N CYS A 172 -18.37 -34.01 -0.05
CA CYS A 172 -18.52 -35.26 0.68
C CYS A 172 -18.66 -36.42 -0.32
N GLY A 173 -17.59 -37.16 -0.60
CA GLY A 173 -17.62 -38.19 -1.64
C GLY A 173 -16.32 -38.98 -1.80
N ASP A 174 -16.29 -39.81 -2.85
CA ASP A 174 -15.16 -40.67 -3.21
C ASP A 174 -14.28 -39.98 -4.27
N ILE A 175 -13.00 -39.81 -3.95
CA ILE A 175 -12.03 -39.16 -4.85
C ILE A 175 -11.86 -39.91 -6.16
N LEU A 176 -12.05 -41.24 -6.16
CA LEU A 176 -11.94 -42.07 -7.36
C LEU A 176 -13.07 -41.81 -8.38
N LYS A 177 -14.19 -41.23 -7.93
CA LYS A 177 -15.34 -40.88 -8.78
C LYS A 177 -15.28 -39.43 -9.27
N THR A 178 -14.25 -38.68 -8.89
CA THR A 178 -14.14 -37.26 -9.23
C THR A 178 -13.57 -37.08 -10.63
N LYS A 179 -14.25 -36.27 -11.46
CA LYS A 179 -13.76 -35.87 -12.78
C LYS A 179 -12.81 -34.68 -12.63
N ALA A 180 -11.53 -34.95 -12.42
CA ALA A 180 -10.47 -33.94 -12.37
C ALA A 180 -9.31 -34.32 -13.31
N ASP A 181 -8.63 -33.32 -13.86
CA ASP A 181 -7.45 -33.54 -14.70
C ASP A 181 -6.30 -34.14 -13.88
N VAL A 182 -6.16 -33.74 -12.61
CA VAL A 182 -5.12 -34.21 -11.71
C VAL A 182 -5.71 -34.78 -10.42
N VAL A 183 -5.23 -35.95 -10.00
CA VAL A 183 -5.57 -36.55 -8.70
C VAL A 183 -4.34 -36.52 -7.80
N VAL A 184 -4.48 -35.95 -6.60
CA VAL A 184 -3.40 -35.91 -5.61
C VAL A 184 -3.46 -37.15 -4.73
N ASN A 185 -2.34 -37.87 -4.66
CA ASN A 185 -2.15 -39.00 -3.77
C ASN A 185 -1.22 -38.63 -2.60
N THR A 186 -1.53 -39.07 -1.38
CA THR A 186 -0.73 -38.83 -0.17
C THR A 186 0.14 -40.05 0.15
N THR A 187 1.47 -39.91 0.14
CA THR A 187 2.40 -41.04 0.37
C THR A 187 3.59 -40.67 1.27
N ASP A 188 4.22 -41.67 1.88
CA ASP A 188 5.47 -41.56 2.65
C ASP A 188 6.60 -42.28 1.90
N PHE A 189 7.29 -41.55 1.02
CA PHE A 189 8.50 -42.07 0.40
C PHE A 189 9.51 -42.48 1.49
N PRO A 190 10.27 -43.59 1.35
CA PRO A 190 10.11 -44.71 0.42
C PRO A 190 9.35 -45.90 1.08
N LYS A 191 8.85 -45.72 2.32
CA LYS A 191 8.27 -46.78 3.13
C LYS A 191 6.91 -47.25 2.60
N HIS A 192 6.27 -46.45 1.74
CA HIS A 192 4.97 -46.72 1.12
C HIS A 192 3.95 -47.27 2.12
N LYS A 193 3.97 -46.82 3.40
CA LYS A 193 2.91 -47.10 4.36
C LYS A 193 1.69 -46.30 3.92
N SER A 194 1.05 -46.85 2.90
CA SER A 194 -0.03 -46.22 2.19
C SER A 194 -1.20 -46.12 3.15
N GLY A 195 -1.56 -44.88 3.51
CA GLY A 195 -2.84 -44.61 4.17
C GLY A 195 -3.99 -45.12 3.28
N ALA A 196 -5.18 -45.27 3.87
CA ALA A 196 -6.34 -45.83 3.18
C ALA A 196 -6.62 -45.19 1.80
N VAL A 197 -6.45 -43.87 1.68
CA VAL A 197 -6.61 -43.12 0.43
C VAL A 197 -5.57 -43.52 -0.62
N SER A 198 -4.28 -43.62 -0.25
CA SER A 198 -3.22 -44.02 -1.19
C SER A 198 -3.39 -45.44 -1.67
N LYS A 199 -3.80 -46.36 -0.80
CA LYS A 199 -4.11 -47.74 -1.22
C LYS A 199 -5.23 -47.75 -2.26
N ALA A 200 -6.32 -47.02 -2.00
CA ALA A 200 -7.45 -46.93 -2.92
C ALA A 200 -7.04 -46.36 -4.29
N ILE A 201 -6.29 -45.25 -4.30
CA ILE A 201 -5.80 -44.63 -5.54
C ILE A 201 -4.85 -45.56 -6.30
N LEU A 202 -3.88 -46.19 -5.63
CA LEU A 202 -2.91 -47.07 -6.28
C LEU A 202 -3.53 -48.37 -6.80
N SER A 203 -4.50 -48.93 -6.07
CA SER A 203 -5.26 -50.10 -6.54
C SER A 203 -6.10 -49.76 -7.77
N ALA A 204 -6.74 -48.59 -7.78
CA ALA A 204 -7.56 -48.13 -8.90
C ALA A 204 -6.73 -47.70 -10.12
N ALA A 205 -5.54 -47.13 -9.92
CA ALA A 205 -4.63 -46.72 -10.98
C ALA A 205 -3.92 -47.90 -11.68
N GLY A 206 -3.80 -49.04 -10.99
CA GLY A 206 -3.26 -50.27 -11.56
C GLY A 206 -1.74 -50.45 -11.37
N PRO A 207 -1.21 -51.58 -11.86
CA PRO A 207 0.15 -52.04 -11.55
C PRO A 207 1.25 -51.14 -12.13
N ASP A 208 1.02 -50.47 -13.26
CA ASP A 208 2.01 -49.61 -13.91
C ASP A 208 2.36 -48.39 -13.04
N VAL A 209 1.35 -47.77 -12.42
CA VAL A 209 1.55 -46.64 -11.51
C VAL A 209 2.25 -47.09 -10.22
N GLN A 210 1.90 -48.28 -9.71
CA GLN A 210 2.57 -48.85 -8.53
C GLN A 210 4.06 -49.11 -8.80
N LYS A 211 4.38 -49.66 -9.97
CA LYS A 211 5.76 -49.91 -10.40
C LYS A 211 6.53 -48.61 -10.60
N ALA A 212 5.93 -47.62 -11.27
CA ALA A 212 6.54 -46.31 -11.48
C ALA A 212 6.81 -45.59 -10.15
N LEU A 213 5.90 -45.68 -9.18
CA LEU A 213 6.08 -45.10 -7.85
C LEU A 213 7.15 -45.83 -7.02
N ALA A 214 7.23 -47.16 -7.11
CA ALA A 214 8.27 -47.95 -6.44
C ALA A 214 9.68 -47.66 -6.98
N GLN A 215 9.78 -47.28 -8.25
CA GLN A 215 11.05 -46.92 -8.91
C GLN A 215 11.49 -45.47 -8.66
N ALA A 216 10.61 -44.61 -8.13
CA ALA A 216 10.84 -43.18 -7.98
C ALA A 216 11.91 -42.79 -6.94
N GLY A 217 12.30 -43.71 -6.06
CA GLY A 217 13.22 -43.41 -4.95
C GLY A 217 12.66 -42.38 -3.97
N MET A 218 13.54 -41.56 -3.37
CA MET A 218 13.17 -40.40 -2.54
C MET A 218 13.29 -39.11 -3.37
N PRO A 219 12.18 -38.51 -3.82
CA PRO A 219 12.24 -37.23 -4.52
C PRO A 219 12.78 -36.13 -3.59
N SER A 220 13.65 -35.26 -4.11
CA SER A 220 14.29 -34.17 -3.36
C SER A 220 13.29 -33.18 -2.77
N ASP A 221 12.14 -33.04 -3.41
CA ASP A 221 11.03 -32.21 -2.96
C ASP A 221 9.88 -33.03 -2.37
N LEU A 222 9.99 -34.35 -2.22
CA LEU A 222 8.90 -35.22 -1.75
C LEU A 222 7.63 -35.19 -2.60
N MET A 223 7.74 -34.89 -3.90
CA MET A 223 6.68 -35.02 -4.88
C MET A 223 7.13 -35.85 -6.06
N TYR A 224 6.23 -36.66 -6.61
CA TYR A 224 6.51 -37.45 -7.81
C TYR A 224 5.25 -37.55 -8.66
N SER A 225 5.36 -37.30 -9.96
CA SER A 225 4.24 -37.42 -10.90
C SER A 225 4.29 -38.76 -11.63
N THR A 226 3.12 -39.36 -11.84
CA THR A 226 2.96 -40.53 -12.73
C THR A 226 1.84 -40.29 -13.73
N GLY A 227 1.81 -41.08 -14.81
CA GLY A 227 0.66 -41.14 -15.69
C GLY A 227 -0.60 -41.65 -14.96
N PRO A 228 -1.77 -41.55 -15.57
CA PRO A 228 -3.04 -41.81 -14.89
C PRO A 228 -3.31 -43.30 -14.64
N GLY A 229 -2.56 -44.19 -15.30
CA GLY A 229 -2.84 -45.62 -15.29
C GLY A 229 -4.25 -45.89 -15.78
N LEU A 230 -5.05 -46.57 -14.96
CA LEU A 230 -6.45 -46.88 -15.23
C LEU A 230 -7.44 -45.83 -14.68
N LEU A 231 -6.97 -44.75 -14.04
CA LEU A 231 -7.84 -43.67 -13.58
C LEU A 231 -8.25 -42.76 -14.75
N GLY A 232 -9.46 -42.20 -14.69
CA GLY A 232 -9.98 -41.25 -15.69
C GLY A 232 -9.40 -39.82 -15.61
N CYS A 233 -8.27 -39.63 -14.93
CA CYS A 233 -7.55 -38.36 -14.85
C CYS A 233 -6.44 -38.31 -15.92
N LYS A 234 -5.73 -37.19 -16.03
CA LYS A 234 -4.57 -37.02 -16.92
C LYS A 234 -3.25 -37.31 -16.21
N GLU A 235 -3.19 -37.05 -14.90
CA GLU A 235 -1.96 -37.19 -14.11
C GLU A 235 -2.28 -37.50 -12.63
N ILE A 236 -1.40 -38.27 -11.99
CA ILE A 236 -1.42 -38.51 -10.55
C ILE A 236 -0.18 -37.86 -9.93
N ILE A 237 -0.38 -36.97 -8.95
CA ILE A 237 0.71 -36.37 -8.19
C ILE A 237 0.79 -37.03 -6.81
N HIS A 238 1.87 -37.76 -6.57
CA HIS A 238 2.18 -38.41 -5.30
C HIS A 238 2.99 -37.45 -4.42
N ALA A 239 2.47 -37.08 -3.26
CA ALA A 239 3.09 -36.09 -2.38
C ALA A 239 3.16 -36.56 -0.94
N SER A 240 4.28 -36.27 -0.28
CA SER A 240 4.40 -36.42 1.17
C SER A 240 4.19 -35.09 1.89
N PHE A 241 3.37 -35.14 2.94
CA PHE A 241 2.92 -33.96 3.69
C PHE A 241 3.43 -33.92 5.14
N GLN A 242 4.16 -34.95 5.58
CA GLN A 242 4.94 -35.02 6.84
C GLN A 242 4.23 -34.62 8.16
N LYS A 243 2.89 -34.58 8.21
CA LYS A 243 2.10 -34.11 9.36
C LYS A 243 2.47 -32.68 9.83
N ASP A 244 2.96 -31.83 8.93
CA ASP A 244 3.39 -30.48 9.24
C ASP A 244 2.54 -29.45 8.47
N THR A 245 2.03 -28.44 9.16
CA THR A 245 1.12 -27.43 8.56
C THR A 245 1.80 -26.58 7.49
N GLU A 246 3.09 -26.28 7.67
CA GLU A 246 3.85 -25.45 6.74
C GLU A 246 4.23 -26.26 5.49
N VAL A 247 4.56 -27.55 5.66
CA VAL A 247 4.74 -28.49 4.54
C VAL A 247 3.45 -28.66 3.75
N ILE A 248 2.30 -28.83 4.41
CA ILE A 248 0.98 -28.90 3.75
C ILE A 248 0.73 -27.66 2.91
N ARG A 249 0.92 -26.48 3.49
CA ARG A 249 0.72 -25.19 2.82
C ARG A 249 1.59 -25.07 1.56
N LYS A 250 2.90 -25.31 1.69
CA LYS A 250 3.87 -25.24 0.57
C LYS A 250 3.57 -26.28 -0.51
N LYS A 251 3.13 -27.48 -0.13
CA LYS A 251 2.80 -28.56 -1.06
C LYS A 251 1.54 -28.25 -1.85
N CYS A 252 0.47 -27.78 -1.21
CA CYS A 252 -0.72 -27.32 -1.90
C CYS A 252 -0.39 -26.18 -2.88
N GLU A 253 0.41 -25.20 -2.46
CA GLU A 253 0.85 -24.08 -3.33
C GLU A 253 1.61 -24.58 -4.56
N LYS A 254 2.58 -25.50 -4.37
CA LYS A 254 3.37 -26.07 -5.46
C LYS A 254 2.54 -26.96 -6.41
N ILE A 255 1.66 -27.81 -5.87
CA ILE A 255 0.83 -28.69 -6.70
C ILE A 255 -0.05 -27.87 -7.63
N LEU A 256 -0.70 -26.81 -7.12
CA LEU A 256 -1.52 -25.94 -7.96
C LEU A 256 -0.71 -25.22 -9.03
N HIS A 257 0.52 -24.82 -8.70
CA HIS A 257 1.46 -24.24 -9.66
C HIS A 257 1.84 -25.21 -10.78
N ASP A 258 2.17 -26.45 -10.43
CA ASP A 258 2.53 -27.50 -11.39
C ASP A 258 1.32 -27.82 -12.29
N CYS A 259 0.11 -27.86 -11.74
CA CYS A 259 -1.12 -28.05 -12.51
C CYS A 259 -1.33 -26.92 -13.53
N ASP A 260 -1.21 -25.66 -13.13
CA ASP A 260 -1.42 -24.52 -14.03
C ASP A 260 -0.33 -24.44 -15.11
N THR A 261 0.93 -24.72 -14.75
CA THR A 261 2.06 -24.70 -15.70
C THR A 261 1.92 -25.79 -16.77
N ARG A 262 1.29 -26.93 -16.41
CA ARG A 262 1.00 -28.04 -17.33
C ARG A 262 -0.33 -27.89 -18.07
N GLY A 263 -1.05 -26.78 -17.86
CA GLY A 263 -2.32 -26.50 -18.54
C GLY A 263 -3.51 -27.34 -18.06
N HIS A 264 -3.46 -27.86 -16.83
CA HIS A 264 -4.55 -28.64 -16.26
C HIS A 264 -5.68 -27.73 -15.73
N PHE A 265 -6.92 -28.02 -16.11
CA PHE A 265 -8.07 -27.21 -15.71
C PHE A 265 -8.55 -27.50 -14.28
N SER A 266 -8.34 -28.73 -13.79
CA SER A 266 -8.91 -29.17 -12.52
C SER A 266 -8.03 -30.12 -11.73
N VAL A 267 -8.06 -30.01 -10.40
CA VAL A 267 -7.31 -30.87 -9.48
C VAL A 267 -8.15 -31.30 -8.29
N ALA A 268 -8.01 -32.56 -7.90
CA ALA A 268 -8.68 -33.16 -6.75
C ALA A 268 -7.69 -33.53 -5.64
N PHE A 269 -7.86 -32.92 -4.47
CA PHE A 269 -7.14 -33.22 -3.24
C PHE A 269 -7.98 -34.12 -2.32
N PRO A 270 -7.38 -35.12 -1.65
CA PRO A 270 -7.99 -35.74 -0.50
C PRO A 270 -7.86 -34.84 0.74
N ALA A 271 -8.60 -35.13 1.81
CA ALA A 271 -8.32 -34.54 3.12
C ALA A 271 -6.96 -35.00 3.64
N VAL A 272 -5.94 -34.16 3.52
CA VAL A 272 -4.54 -34.51 3.82
C VAL A 272 -4.32 -34.70 5.31
N ASN A 273 -3.65 -35.80 5.69
CA ASN A 273 -3.25 -36.16 7.07
C ASN A 273 -4.40 -36.27 8.12
N THR A 274 -5.67 -36.31 7.70
CA THR A 274 -6.84 -36.45 8.58
C THR A 274 -7.17 -37.90 8.97
N GLY A 275 -6.51 -38.89 8.34
CA GLY A 275 -6.66 -40.32 8.63
C GLY A 275 -5.58 -40.85 9.58
N GLN A 276 -4.87 -41.92 9.18
CA GLN A 276 -3.85 -42.61 10.00
C GLN A 276 -2.69 -41.71 10.47
N ALA A 277 -2.46 -40.56 9.83
CA ALA A 277 -1.47 -39.59 10.29
C ALA A 277 -1.88 -38.88 11.59
N GLY A 278 -3.16 -38.87 11.96
CA GLY A 278 -3.66 -38.36 13.25
C GLY A 278 -3.42 -36.87 13.48
N MET A 279 -3.53 -36.05 12.42
CA MET A 279 -3.48 -34.59 12.54
C MET A 279 -4.84 -34.04 12.99
N ASP A 280 -4.83 -32.94 13.75
CA ASP A 280 -6.06 -32.21 14.08
C ASP A 280 -6.76 -31.74 12.79
N LEU A 281 -8.07 -32.03 12.69
CA LEU A 281 -8.86 -31.81 11.48
C LEU A 281 -8.92 -30.33 11.09
N ALA A 282 -9.05 -29.45 12.08
CA ALA A 282 -9.14 -28.01 11.85
C ALA A 282 -7.78 -27.44 11.42
N LYS A 283 -6.67 -27.89 12.03
CA LYS A 283 -5.30 -27.51 11.60
C LYS A 283 -4.99 -27.98 10.18
N ALA A 284 -5.34 -29.22 9.84
CA ALA A 284 -5.16 -29.76 8.48
C ALA A 284 -5.98 -28.98 7.45
N CYS A 285 -7.25 -28.71 7.76
CA CYS A 285 -8.13 -27.92 6.90
C CYS A 285 -7.58 -26.50 6.66
N ARG A 286 -7.20 -25.79 7.73
CA ARG A 286 -6.63 -24.45 7.64
C ARG A 286 -5.39 -24.43 6.76
N ALA A 287 -4.44 -25.33 7.00
CA ALA A 287 -3.21 -25.41 6.22
C ALA A 287 -3.46 -25.65 4.72
N MET A 288 -4.40 -26.54 4.38
CA MET A 288 -4.80 -26.79 2.99
C MET A 288 -5.44 -25.56 2.35
N LEU A 289 -6.44 -24.97 3.01
CA LEU A 289 -7.14 -23.79 2.51
C LEU A 289 -6.20 -22.59 2.36
N ASP A 290 -5.24 -22.41 3.26
CA ASP A 290 -4.21 -21.37 3.20
C ASP A 290 -3.24 -21.59 2.05
N GLY A 291 -2.81 -22.83 1.81
CA GLY A 291 -1.93 -23.18 0.68
C GLY A 291 -2.61 -22.98 -0.67
N ILE A 292 -3.87 -23.41 -0.79
CA ILE A 292 -4.70 -23.19 -1.98
C ILE A 292 -4.86 -21.69 -2.25
N ALA A 293 -5.25 -20.94 -1.22
CA ALA A 293 -5.44 -19.50 -1.32
C ALA A 293 -4.15 -18.74 -1.68
N ALA A 294 -3.02 -19.12 -1.09
CA ALA A 294 -1.73 -18.55 -1.44
C ALA A 294 -1.40 -18.75 -2.92
N ALA A 295 -1.62 -19.95 -3.47
CA ALA A 295 -1.37 -20.22 -4.88
C ALA A 295 -2.23 -19.34 -5.79
N LEU A 296 -3.55 -19.32 -5.54
CA LEU A 296 -4.52 -18.62 -6.37
C LEU A 296 -4.33 -17.10 -6.33
N GLN A 297 -3.89 -16.55 -5.20
CA GLN A 297 -3.59 -15.12 -5.08
C GLN A 297 -2.25 -14.73 -5.72
N ASN A 298 -1.20 -15.53 -5.51
CA ASN A 298 0.16 -15.19 -5.92
C ASN A 298 0.36 -15.36 -7.42
N GLN A 299 -0.31 -16.34 -8.02
CA GLN A 299 0.02 -16.83 -9.36
C GLN A 299 -0.98 -16.36 -10.42
N LYS A 300 -2.22 -16.03 -10.05
CA LYS A 300 -3.32 -15.74 -10.99
C LYS A 300 -3.37 -16.77 -12.12
N PRO A 301 -3.78 -18.02 -11.82
CA PRO A 301 -3.68 -19.12 -12.76
C PRO A 301 -4.42 -18.83 -14.07
N ASN A 302 -3.83 -19.25 -15.18
CA ASN A 302 -4.38 -19.02 -16.53
C ASN A 302 -5.25 -20.18 -17.02
N SER A 303 -4.97 -21.40 -16.55
CA SER A 303 -5.61 -22.63 -17.01
C SER A 303 -6.43 -23.32 -15.92
N LEU A 304 -5.98 -23.24 -14.66
CA LEU A 304 -6.67 -23.86 -13.53
C LEU A 304 -7.98 -23.14 -13.18
N GLY A 305 -9.12 -23.79 -13.44
CA GLY A 305 -10.46 -23.26 -13.16
C GLY A 305 -11.19 -23.92 -11.98
N LEU A 306 -10.73 -25.09 -11.51
CA LEU A 306 -11.40 -25.85 -10.46
C LEU A 306 -10.42 -26.55 -9.50
N VAL A 307 -10.57 -26.31 -8.20
CA VAL A 307 -9.91 -27.05 -7.13
C VAL A 307 -10.97 -27.77 -6.30
N CYS A 308 -10.82 -29.08 -6.12
CA CYS A 308 -11.73 -29.91 -5.33
C CYS A 308 -11.00 -30.50 -4.12
N ILE A 309 -11.59 -30.42 -2.93
CA ILE A 309 -11.22 -31.21 -1.76
C ILE A 309 -12.30 -32.27 -1.56
N VAL A 310 -11.95 -33.53 -1.72
CA VAL A 310 -12.87 -34.66 -1.69
C VAL A 310 -12.67 -35.45 -0.39
N ILE A 311 -13.75 -35.59 0.36
CA ILE A 311 -13.74 -36.10 1.74
C ILE A 311 -14.78 -37.20 1.87
N ILE A 312 -14.35 -38.44 2.14
CA ILE A 312 -15.27 -39.57 2.23
C ILE A 312 -16.05 -39.62 3.55
N GLN A 313 -15.46 -39.10 4.64
CA GLN A 313 -16.07 -39.15 5.97
C GLN A 313 -16.87 -37.87 6.26
N LYS A 314 -18.15 -38.04 6.62
CA LYS A 314 -19.11 -36.94 6.83
C LYS A 314 -18.68 -35.99 7.96
N ASN A 315 -18.14 -36.52 9.06
CA ASN A 315 -17.64 -35.70 10.18
C ASN A 315 -16.46 -34.79 9.78
N VAL A 316 -15.52 -35.30 8.97
CA VAL A 316 -14.38 -34.51 8.46
C VAL A 316 -14.89 -33.45 7.46
N PHE A 317 -15.88 -33.81 6.64
CA PHE A 317 -16.52 -32.87 5.72
C PHE A 317 -17.16 -31.69 6.46
N GLU A 318 -17.89 -31.92 7.55
CA GLU A 318 -18.52 -30.83 8.31
C GLU A 318 -17.49 -29.85 8.92
N VAL A 319 -16.34 -30.35 9.38
CA VAL A 319 -15.24 -29.49 9.86
C VAL A 319 -14.70 -28.62 8.73
N PHE A 320 -14.46 -29.22 7.57
CA PHE A 320 -13.94 -28.50 6.39
C PHE A 320 -14.96 -27.51 5.83
N ARG A 321 -16.25 -27.86 5.84
CA ARG A 321 -17.38 -26.98 5.48
C ARG A 321 -17.43 -25.78 6.40
N SER A 322 -17.43 -25.99 7.71
CA SER A 322 -17.48 -24.91 8.70
C SER A 322 -16.26 -23.98 8.55
N GLU A 323 -15.06 -24.53 8.36
CA GLU A 323 -13.84 -23.73 8.21
C GLU A 323 -13.83 -22.90 6.92
N LEU A 324 -14.31 -23.44 5.80
CA LEU A 324 -14.45 -22.67 4.56
C LEU A 324 -15.52 -21.57 4.69
N GLN A 325 -16.66 -21.88 5.33
CA GLN A 325 -17.73 -20.90 5.55
C GLN A 325 -17.29 -19.74 6.44
N LYS A 326 -16.47 -19.99 7.46
CA LYS A 326 -15.86 -18.92 8.29
C LYS A 326 -15.04 -17.92 7.48
N ARG A 327 -14.47 -18.35 6.34
CA ARG A 327 -13.64 -17.51 5.47
C ARG A 327 -14.44 -16.63 4.50
N PHE A 328 -15.76 -16.82 4.38
CA PHE A 328 -16.59 -16.00 3.50
C PHE A 328 -16.61 -14.54 3.97
N GLY A 329 -16.47 -13.61 3.03
CA GLY A 329 -16.40 -12.18 3.35
C GLY A 329 -15.09 -11.74 4.03
N GLN A 330 -14.17 -12.67 4.35
CA GLN A 330 -12.87 -12.31 4.89
C GLN A 330 -11.91 -11.91 3.77
N ILE A 331 -11.19 -10.81 3.97
CA ILE A 331 -10.01 -10.48 3.15
C ILE A 331 -8.96 -11.55 3.46
N PHE A 332 -8.68 -12.44 2.51
CA PHE A 332 -7.58 -13.38 2.67
C PHE A 332 -6.27 -12.61 2.77
N LYS A 333 -5.72 -12.59 3.98
CA LYS A 333 -4.38 -12.14 4.28
C LYS A 333 -3.50 -13.39 4.15
N PRO A 334 -2.75 -13.61 3.06
CA PRO A 334 -1.81 -14.73 2.99
C PRO A 334 -0.95 -14.79 4.24
N HIS A 335 -0.73 -15.97 4.80
CA HIS A 335 0.32 -16.25 5.78
C HIS A 335 1.69 -16.08 5.09
N ARG A 336 1.99 -14.83 4.78
CA ARG A 336 3.32 -14.29 4.51
C ARG A 336 3.60 -13.43 5.72
N ASN A 337 4.72 -13.69 6.37
CA ASN A 337 5.15 -12.86 7.49
C ASN A 337 5.06 -11.39 7.03
N VAL A 338 4.54 -10.44 7.81
CA VAL A 338 4.34 -9.07 7.30
C VAL A 338 5.68 -8.47 6.80
N LYS A 339 6.79 -8.97 7.34
CA LYS A 339 8.17 -8.81 6.86
C LYS A 339 8.36 -9.28 5.40
N GLU A 340 7.86 -10.45 5.01
CA GLU A 340 7.92 -10.96 3.63
C GLU A 340 7.04 -10.16 2.67
N ARG A 341 5.91 -9.59 3.11
CA ARG A 341 5.11 -8.67 2.27
C ARG A 341 5.81 -7.34 2.05
N ALA A 342 6.46 -6.79 3.07
CA ALA A 342 7.28 -5.59 2.95
C ALA A 342 8.49 -5.84 2.04
N VAL A 343 9.24 -6.91 2.29
CA VAL A 343 10.40 -7.32 1.48
C VAL A 343 10.00 -7.67 0.03
N HIS A 344 8.86 -8.33 -0.19
CA HIS A 344 8.40 -8.67 -1.54
C HIS A 344 7.82 -7.47 -2.28
N LYS A 345 7.19 -6.49 -1.61
CA LYS A 345 6.79 -5.21 -2.24
C LYS A 345 8.00 -4.34 -2.59
N VAL A 346 9.03 -4.32 -1.73
CA VAL A 346 10.33 -3.67 -2.01
C VAL A 346 11.02 -4.37 -3.19
N LYS A 347 11.14 -5.71 -3.18
CA LYS A 347 11.73 -6.50 -4.27
C LYS A 347 10.95 -6.40 -5.58
N LYS A 348 9.62 -6.38 -5.57
CA LYS A 348 8.75 -6.25 -6.77
C LYS A 348 8.82 -4.85 -7.39
N ARG A 349 8.99 -3.79 -6.58
CA ARG A 349 9.28 -2.44 -7.08
C ARG A 349 10.69 -2.32 -7.68
N LEU A 350 11.67 -3.04 -7.12
CA LEU A 350 13.04 -3.11 -7.67
C LEU A 350 13.12 -3.96 -8.96
N HIS A 351 12.35 -5.05 -9.09
CA HIS A 351 12.35 -5.94 -10.26
C HIS A 351 11.48 -5.45 -11.44
N MET A 352 10.59 -4.47 -11.25
CA MET A 352 9.91 -3.78 -12.36
C MET A 352 10.90 -2.98 -13.25
N LYS A 353 12.17 -2.87 -12.85
CA LYS A 353 13.22 -2.15 -13.60
C LYS A 353 13.79 -2.91 -14.81
N HIS A 354 13.46 -4.19 -15.06
CA HIS A 354 14.06 -4.94 -16.18
C HIS A 354 13.13 -5.55 -17.22
N THR A 355 11.81 -5.58 -17.04
CA THR A 355 10.90 -6.06 -18.10
C THR A 355 9.58 -5.32 -18.08
N LYS A 356 9.58 -4.14 -18.71
CA LYS A 356 8.48 -3.62 -19.53
C LYS A 356 8.97 -2.36 -20.21
N SER A 357 9.22 -2.44 -21.52
CA SER A 357 9.03 -1.26 -22.36
C SER A 357 7.56 -0.87 -22.22
N PHE A 358 7.29 0.11 -21.36
CA PHE A 358 5.97 0.74 -21.32
C PHE A 358 5.86 1.56 -22.60
N SER A 359 4.96 1.15 -23.48
CA SER A 359 4.36 2.08 -24.43
C SER A 359 3.81 3.26 -23.62
N SER A 360 4.32 4.45 -23.94
CA SER A 360 3.86 5.72 -23.41
C SER A 360 2.38 5.89 -23.76
N SER A 361 1.49 5.57 -22.83
CA SER A 361 0.16 6.17 -22.87
C SER A 361 0.32 7.59 -22.34
N GLU A 362 0.12 8.56 -23.22
CA GLU A 362 0.11 9.98 -22.88
C GLU A 362 -0.81 10.23 -21.67
N PRO A 363 -0.47 11.16 -20.77
CA PRO A 363 -1.29 11.40 -19.59
C PRO A 363 -2.69 11.90 -19.99
N ARG A 364 -3.72 11.30 -19.40
CA ARG A 364 -5.15 11.48 -19.78
C ARG A 364 -5.71 12.90 -19.57
N PHE A 365 -4.94 13.87 -19.09
CA PHE A 365 -5.37 15.27 -18.95
C PHE A 365 -5.17 16.11 -20.22
N LEU A 366 -4.53 15.57 -21.27
CA LEU A 366 -4.31 16.26 -22.56
C LEU A 366 -5.56 16.44 -23.42
N VAL A 367 -6.74 16.06 -22.90
CA VAL A 367 -8.02 16.38 -23.55
C VAL A 367 -8.36 17.82 -23.20
N SER A 368 -7.94 18.75 -24.04
CA SER A 368 -8.38 20.14 -24.00
C SER A 368 -9.92 20.17 -24.01
N PRO A 369 -10.57 20.88 -23.09
CA PRO A 369 -12.02 21.09 -23.19
C PRO A 369 -12.31 21.81 -24.51
N GLU A 370 -13.36 21.40 -25.23
CA GLU A 370 -13.91 22.19 -26.33
C GLU A 370 -14.41 23.53 -25.76
N LEU A 371 -13.61 24.59 -25.93
CA LEU A 371 -14.01 25.92 -25.52
C LEU A 371 -15.07 26.46 -26.48
N HIS A 372 -16.25 26.79 -25.96
CA HIS A 372 -17.25 27.51 -26.74
C HIS A 372 -16.91 29.00 -26.76
N PRO A 373 -16.84 29.65 -27.93
CA PRO A 373 -16.48 31.06 -28.02
C PRO A 373 -17.54 31.93 -27.34
N VAL A 374 -17.09 32.86 -26.50
CA VAL A 374 -17.95 33.95 -25.99
C VAL A 374 -18.08 34.98 -27.10
N VAL A 375 -19.31 35.19 -27.58
CA VAL A 375 -19.61 36.16 -28.64
C VAL A 375 -20.04 37.47 -28.01
N PHE A 376 -19.27 38.54 -28.25
CA PHE A 376 -19.67 39.90 -27.88
C PHE A 376 -20.43 40.54 -29.04
N GLY A 377 -21.69 40.92 -28.80
CA GLY A 377 -22.45 41.76 -29.73
C GLY A 377 -22.08 43.22 -29.51
N VAL A 378 -21.39 43.84 -30.47
CA VAL A 378 -21.03 45.27 -30.44
C VAL A 378 -22.01 46.04 -31.30
N ILE A 379 -22.74 46.99 -30.70
CA ILE A 379 -23.68 47.88 -31.39
C ILE A 379 -23.11 49.30 -31.35
N SER A 380 -22.92 49.93 -32.51
CA SER A 380 -22.37 51.28 -32.63
C SER A 380 -22.92 52.01 -33.86
N LEU A 381 -22.80 53.34 -33.88
CA LEU A 381 -23.32 54.26 -34.90
C LEU A 381 -22.43 54.37 -36.17
N GLY A 382 -21.27 53.71 -36.21
CA GLY A 382 -20.35 53.74 -37.37
C GLY A 382 -19.35 52.59 -37.41
N SER A 383 -18.98 52.15 -38.60
CA SER A 383 -18.08 51.00 -38.85
C SER A 383 -16.69 51.18 -38.26
N ASP A 384 -16.17 52.40 -38.24
CA ASP A 384 -14.83 52.71 -37.75
C ASP A 384 -14.74 52.54 -36.23
N VAL A 385 -15.83 52.88 -35.52
CA VAL A 385 -15.93 52.69 -34.06
C VAL A 385 -16.00 51.20 -33.72
N ILE A 386 -16.72 50.40 -34.52
CA ILE A 386 -16.76 48.93 -34.34
C ILE A 386 -15.37 48.32 -34.51
N LYS A 387 -14.61 48.78 -35.53
CA LYS A 387 -13.25 48.30 -35.78
C LYS A 387 -12.30 48.66 -34.62
N ASN A 388 -12.37 49.89 -34.11
CA ASN A 388 -11.56 50.33 -32.98
C ASN A 388 -11.91 49.55 -31.70
N ILE A 389 -13.20 49.39 -31.36
CA ILE A 389 -13.63 48.60 -30.21
C ILE A 389 -13.15 47.15 -30.32
N LYS A 390 -13.22 46.55 -31.51
CA LYS A 390 -12.70 45.20 -31.74
C LYS A 390 -11.20 45.14 -31.47
N THR A 391 -10.42 46.07 -32.03
CA THR A 391 -8.97 46.13 -31.82
C THR A 391 -8.60 46.36 -30.36
N ASP A 392 -9.33 47.21 -29.64
CA ASP A 392 -9.10 47.49 -28.22
C ASP A 392 -9.41 46.27 -27.35
N LEU A 393 -10.50 45.56 -27.63
CA LEU A 393 -10.87 44.31 -26.94
C LEU A 393 -9.84 43.20 -27.21
N GLU A 394 -9.39 43.06 -28.46
CA GLU A 394 -8.32 42.12 -28.83
C GLU A 394 -7.00 42.46 -28.12
N ALA A 395 -6.62 43.74 -28.09
CA ALA A 395 -5.42 44.21 -27.40
C ALA A 395 -5.51 44.01 -25.87
N ALA A 396 -6.67 44.28 -25.28
CA ALA A 396 -6.92 44.06 -23.86
C ALA A 396 -6.87 42.57 -23.49
N LEU A 397 -7.43 41.70 -24.34
CA LEU A 397 -7.34 40.25 -24.15
C LEU A 397 -5.88 39.78 -24.26
N GLN A 398 -5.17 40.21 -25.32
CA GLN A 398 -3.79 39.80 -25.55
C GLN A 398 -2.84 40.25 -24.43
N LYS A 399 -3.10 41.41 -23.82
CA LYS A 399 -2.33 41.92 -22.68
C LYS A 399 -2.46 41.05 -21.41
N ASN A 400 -3.58 40.34 -21.25
CA ASN A 400 -3.89 39.55 -20.05
C ASN A 400 -3.67 38.04 -20.24
N LEU A 401 -3.38 37.59 -21.46
CA LEU A 401 -2.99 36.21 -21.74
C LEU A 401 -1.53 35.98 -21.32
N CYS A 402 -1.26 34.83 -20.70
CA CYS A 402 0.10 34.41 -20.40
C CYS A 402 0.32 32.95 -20.81
N GLU A 403 1.58 32.64 -21.09
CA GLU A 403 2.06 31.28 -21.26
C GLU A 403 3.04 30.96 -20.13
N LYS A 404 2.83 29.84 -19.45
CA LYS A 404 3.73 29.39 -18.38
C LYS A 404 4.17 27.95 -18.60
N LYS A 405 5.49 27.77 -18.59
CA LYS A 405 6.09 26.43 -18.63
C LYS A 405 6.11 25.86 -17.22
N VAL A 406 5.53 24.68 -17.08
CA VAL A 406 5.57 23.92 -15.84
C VAL A 406 6.39 22.67 -16.12
N VAL A 407 7.61 22.66 -15.56
CA VAL A 407 8.45 21.47 -15.52
C VAL A 407 7.96 20.67 -14.33
N VAL A 408 7.22 19.60 -14.61
CA VAL A 408 6.69 18.76 -13.54
C VAL A 408 7.37 17.41 -13.64
N GLN A 409 8.33 17.23 -12.75
CA GLN A 409 8.86 15.92 -12.52
C GLN A 409 7.77 15.12 -11.75
N HIS A 410 7.50 13.88 -12.16
CA HIS A 410 6.75 12.89 -11.37
C HIS A 410 5.22 13.01 -11.37
N PHE A 411 4.66 13.50 -12.49
CA PHE A 411 3.21 13.47 -12.75
C PHE A 411 2.58 12.08 -12.60
N SER A 412 3.34 11.00 -12.80
CA SER A 412 2.89 9.62 -12.61
C SER A 412 2.55 9.25 -11.16
N TRP A 413 2.80 10.15 -10.21
CA TRP A 413 2.54 9.95 -8.79
C TRP A 413 1.24 10.61 -8.32
N LEU A 414 0.68 11.51 -9.12
CA LEU A 414 -0.64 12.06 -8.88
C LEU A 414 -1.66 10.95 -9.14
N GLY A 415 -2.55 10.72 -8.18
CA GLY A 415 -3.68 9.83 -8.38
C GLY A 415 -4.69 10.44 -9.35
N ASP A 416 -5.64 9.62 -9.79
CA ASP A 416 -6.72 10.07 -10.68
C ASP A 416 -7.52 11.25 -10.07
N MET A 417 -7.58 11.34 -8.75
CA MET A 417 -8.31 12.37 -8.00
C MET A 417 -7.62 13.74 -8.03
N GLU A 418 -6.30 13.81 -7.80
CA GLU A 418 -5.53 15.06 -7.93
C GLU A 418 -5.53 15.56 -9.37
N LEU A 419 -5.50 14.62 -10.33
CA LEU A 419 -5.59 14.93 -11.76
C LEU A 419 -6.97 15.45 -12.17
N ASP A 420 -8.05 14.94 -11.58
CA ASP A 420 -9.41 15.40 -11.84
C ASP A 420 -9.69 16.79 -11.23
N GLU A 421 -9.13 17.12 -10.06
CA GLU A 421 -9.22 18.47 -9.48
C GLU A 421 -8.51 19.50 -10.36
N VAL A 422 -7.29 19.19 -10.79
CA VAL A 422 -6.53 20.01 -11.74
C VAL A 422 -7.32 20.18 -13.04
N ARG A 423 -7.89 19.11 -13.60
CA ARG A 423 -8.73 19.17 -14.82
C ARG A 423 -9.96 20.06 -14.64
N ALA A 424 -10.65 19.92 -13.51
CA ALA A 424 -11.85 20.71 -13.23
C ALA A 424 -11.55 22.21 -13.18
N LYS A 425 -10.45 22.61 -12.53
CA LYS A 425 -10.00 24.01 -12.51
C LYS A 425 -9.58 24.52 -13.88
N MET A 426 -8.85 23.71 -14.66
CA MET A 426 -8.41 24.10 -16.00
C MET A 426 -9.58 24.27 -16.96
N SER A 427 -10.58 23.39 -16.87
CA SER A 427 -11.84 23.50 -17.61
C SER A 427 -12.63 24.75 -17.20
N MET A 428 -12.72 25.02 -15.89
CA MET A 428 -13.41 26.19 -15.35
C MET A 428 -12.78 27.52 -15.80
N TYR A 429 -11.45 27.59 -15.88
CA TYR A 429 -10.73 28.80 -16.27
C TYR A 429 -10.40 28.90 -17.77
N GLY A 430 -10.79 27.90 -18.56
CA GLY A 430 -10.48 27.85 -20.00
C GLY A 430 -8.98 27.84 -20.32
N ILE A 431 -8.17 27.21 -19.47
CA ILE A 431 -6.72 27.07 -19.67
C ILE A 431 -6.45 25.95 -20.65
N SER A 432 -5.68 26.23 -21.70
CA SER A 432 -5.19 25.22 -22.64
C SER A 432 -3.82 24.68 -22.20
N VAL A 433 -3.54 23.45 -22.62
CA VAL A 433 -2.29 22.73 -22.28
C VAL A 433 -1.66 22.17 -23.53
N GLU A 434 -0.38 22.41 -23.69
CA GLU A 434 0.41 21.84 -24.78
C GLU A 434 1.64 21.13 -24.21
N LEU A 435 1.92 19.92 -24.70
CA LEU A 435 3.17 19.22 -24.39
C LEU A 435 4.27 19.74 -25.32
N GLN A 436 5.35 20.28 -24.76
CA GLN A 436 6.49 20.72 -25.55
C GLN A 436 7.27 19.47 -26.05
N LYS A 437 7.16 19.16 -27.36
CA LYS A 437 7.94 18.08 -27.98
C LYS A 437 9.41 18.53 -28.12
N ASN A 438 10.34 17.78 -27.52
CA ASN A 438 11.76 18.06 -27.64
C ASN A 438 12.21 17.92 -29.11
N GLN A 439 12.83 18.96 -29.68
CA GLN A 439 13.52 18.85 -30.97
C GLN A 439 14.76 17.96 -30.82
N PRO A 440 15.10 17.12 -31.82
CA PRO A 440 16.30 16.31 -31.78
C PRO A 440 17.53 17.19 -32.05
N ALA A 441 18.05 17.84 -31.01
CA ALA A 441 19.38 18.43 -31.06
C ALA A 441 20.41 17.33 -30.76
N GLY A 442 21.37 17.17 -31.66
CA GLY A 442 22.36 16.11 -31.61
C GLY A 442 23.37 16.30 -30.49
N ASP A 443 23.13 15.66 -29.35
CA ASP A 443 24.20 15.08 -28.54
C ASP A 443 23.65 13.90 -27.71
N ARG A 444 24.33 12.76 -27.74
CA ARG A 444 23.81 11.46 -27.27
C ARG A 444 24.02 11.21 -25.77
N SER A 445 24.24 12.23 -24.96
CA SER A 445 24.73 12.06 -23.58
C SER A 445 23.95 12.83 -22.50
N GLN A 446 22.64 13.07 -22.66
CA GLN A 446 21.71 13.36 -21.56
C GLN A 446 20.28 13.47 -22.11
N LYS A 447 19.56 12.35 -22.22
CA LYS A 447 18.10 12.40 -22.40
C LYS A 447 17.47 12.53 -21.02
N SER A 448 17.08 13.74 -20.62
CA SER A 448 16.16 13.91 -19.51
C SER A 448 14.74 13.59 -20.01
N ASP A 449 14.04 12.70 -19.30
CA ASP A 449 12.61 12.39 -19.50
C ASP A 449 11.72 13.53 -18.94
N GLU A 450 12.17 14.78 -19.06
CA GLU A 450 11.44 15.94 -18.56
C GLU A 450 10.32 16.32 -19.54
N GLN A 451 9.09 15.96 -19.18
CA GLN A 451 7.89 16.42 -19.88
C GLN A 451 7.58 17.85 -19.44
N VAL A 452 7.74 18.80 -20.37
CA VAL A 452 7.45 20.22 -20.13
C VAL A 452 6.05 20.51 -20.66
N TYR A 453 5.17 20.97 -19.77
CA TYR A 453 3.81 21.40 -20.14
C TYR A 453 3.76 22.92 -20.24
N VAL A 454 3.13 23.41 -21.29
CA VAL A 454 2.87 24.83 -21.52
C VAL A 454 1.40 25.08 -21.23
N LEU A 455 1.12 25.83 -20.16
CA LEU A 455 -0.22 26.31 -19.82
C LEU A 455 -0.46 27.67 -20.49
N LYS A 456 -1.58 27.84 -21.19
CA LYS A 456 -1.97 29.11 -21.79
C LYS A 456 -3.37 29.53 -21.35
N GLY A 457 -3.54 30.79 -20.98
CA GLY A 457 -4.80 31.33 -20.48
C GLY A 457 -4.62 32.71 -19.86
N LEU A 458 -5.61 33.18 -19.11
CA LEU A 458 -5.47 34.44 -18.36
C LEU A 458 -4.40 34.31 -17.27
N MET A 459 -3.64 35.38 -17.05
CA MET A 459 -2.47 35.38 -16.17
C MET A 459 -2.77 34.88 -14.75
N GLU A 460 -3.83 35.37 -14.12
CA GLU A 460 -4.20 34.98 -12.75
C GLU A 460 -4.59 33.50 -12.65
N ASP A 461 -5.32 33.01 -13.65
CA ASP A 461 -5.80 31.63 -13.69
C ASP A 461 -4.67 30.63 -13.94
N VAL A 462 -3.76 30.95 -14.87
CA VAL A 462 -2.57 30.13 -15.15
C VAL A 462 -1.68 30.03 -13.91
N LEU A 463 -1.52 31.14 -13.16
CA LEU A 463 -0.79 31.13 -11.89
C LEU A 463 -1.49 30.28 -10.83
N CYS A 464 -2.82 30.36 -10.73
CA CYS A 464 -3.63 29.55 -9.81
C CYS A 464 -3.47 28.04 -10.08
N VAL A 465 -3.59 27.62 -11.34
CA VAL A 465 -3.42 26.22 -11.73
C VAL A 465 -1.99 25.74 -11.53
N THR A 466 -1.00 26.59 -11.81
CA THR A 466 0.42 26.23 -11.57
C THR A 466 0.67 25.96 -10.08
N ASP A 467 0.13 26.80 -9.19
CA ASP A 467 0.25 26.59 -7.74
C ASP A 467 -0.47 25.31 -7.29
N LEU A 468 -1.65 25.03 -7.84
CA LEU A 468 -2.39 23.80 -7.57
C LEU A 468 -1.60 22.55 -7.97
N ILE A 469 -1.04 22.52 -9.18
CA ILE A 469 -0.20 21.43 -9.68
C ILE A 469 1.01 21.23 -8.75
N ASN A 470 1.71 22.31 -8.40
CA ASN A 470 2.87 22.23 -7.52
C ASN A 470 2.50 21.71 -6.12
N LYS A 471 1.39 22.17 -5.54
CA LYS A 471 0.89 21.68 -4.26
C LYS A 471 0.54 20.20 -4.30
N ALA A 472 -0.16 19.75 -5.34
CA ALA A 472 -0.52 18.35 -5.53
C ALA A 472 0.73 17.46 -5.66
N VAL A 473 1.72 17.88 -6.44
CA VAL A 473 2.99 17.15 -6.59
C VAL A 473 3.77 17.10 -5.27
N GLN A 474 3.85 18.21 -4.54
CA GLN A 474 4.53 18.26 -3.24
C GLN A 474 3.83 17.38 -2.20
N GLN A 475 2.50 17.38 -2.15
CA GLN A 475 1.73 16.52 -1.25
C GLN A 475 1.89 15.04 -1.60
N ALA A 476 1.80 14.67 -2.88
CA ALA A 476 2.04 13.31 -3.34
C ALA A 476 3.47 12.84 -2.99
N LEU A 477 4.46 13.71 -3.16
CA LEU A 477 5.84 13.45 -2.75
C LEU A 477 5.95 13.25 -1.23
N LEU A 478 5.38 14.14 -0.42
CA LEU A 478 5.42 14.02 1.05
C LEU A 478 4.73 12.76 1.54
N GLN A 479 3.57 12.43 0.97
CA GLN A 479 2.85 11.19 1.28
C GLN A 479 3.70 9.97 0.89
N LYS A 480 4.37 9.99 -0.27
CA LYS A 480 5.24 8.90 -0.69
C LYS A 480 6.46 8.73 0.20
N LEU A 481 7.07 9.84 0.62
CA LEU A 481 8.20 9.85 1.56
C LEU A 481 7.77 9.34 2.93
N GLN A 482 6.60 9.78 3.41
CA GLN A 482 6.03 9.28 4.67
C GLN A 482 5.74 7.79 4.57
N GLU A 483 5.07 7.31 3.52
CA GLU A 483 4.84 5.87 3.31
C GLU A 483 6.14 5.08 3.36
N ASN A 484 7.20 5.59 2.72
CA ASN A 484 8.51 4.95 2.77
C ASN A 484 9.07 4.93 4.20
N GLU A 485 9.07 6.06 4.92
CA GLU A 485 9.48 6.09 6.34
C GLU A 485 8.65 5.13 7.21
N GLU A 486 7.34 5.03 7.00
CA GLU A 486 6.47 4.10 7.71
C GLU A 486 6.89 2.65 7.47
N TYR A 487 7.22 2.30 6.23
CA TYR A 487 7.74 0.98 5.85
C TYR A 487 9.13 0.71 6.46
N GLU A 488 10.04 1.68 6.45
CA GLU A 488 11.37 1.56 7.05
C GLU A 488 11.27 1.24 8.54
N VAL A 489 10.48 2.03 9.27
CA VAL A 489 10.26 1.83 10.71
C VAL A 489 9.65 0.45 10.99
N PHE A 490 8.71 0.01 10.15
CA PHE A 490 8.10 -1.31 10.27
C PHE A 490 9.08 -2.48 10.08
N LEU A 491 10.18 -2.28 9.35
CA LEU A 491 11.22 -3.30 9.19
C LEU A 491 12.12 -3.41 10.44
N THR A 492 12.36 -2.29 11.13
CA THR A 492 13.24 -2.21 12.30
C THR A 492 12.54 -2.56 13.62
N VAL A 493 11.28 -2.15 13.78
CA VAL A 493 10.56 -2.25 15.05
C VAL A 493 9.11 -2.58 14.78
N LYS A 494 8.56 -3.48 15.58
CA LYS A 494 7.17 -3.92 15.46
C LYS A 494 6.41 -3.67 16.73
N TRP A 495 5.23 -3.09 16.62
CA TRP A 495 4.25 -2.99 17.67
C TRP A 495 3.17 -4.04 17.44
N SER A 496 2.84 -4.78 18.49
CA SER A 496 1.80 -5.79 18.48
C SER A 496 0.75 -5.51 19.55
N ILE A 497 -0.49 -5.83 19.25
CA ILE A 497 -1.63 -5.77 20.16
C ILE A 497 -2.09 -7.19 20.47
N LYS A 498 -2.46 -7.45 21.73
CA LYS A 498 -3.06 -8.72 22.13
C LYS A 498 -4.57 -8.63 21.95
N ASN A 499 -5.13 -9.52 21.14
CA ASN A 499 -6.57 -9.57 20.90
C ASN A 499 -7.31 -10.23 22.10
N LEU A 500 -8.65 -10.24 22.05
CA LEU A 500 -9.49 -10.80 23.13
C LEU A 500 -9.32 -12.31 23.34
N GLU A 501 -8.75 -13.02 22.36
CA GLU A 501 -8.44 -14.44 22.42
C GLU A 501 -7.03 -14.70 22.99
N GLY A 502 -6.32 -13.64 23.40
CA GLY A 502 -4.96 -13.72 23.95
C GLY A 502 -3.86 -13.85 22.90
N VAL A 503 -4.19 -13.74 21.61
CA VAL A 503 -3.25 -13.88 20.49
C VAL A 503 -2.63 -12.51 20.16
N TRP A 504 -1.32 -12.50 19.93
CA TRP A 504 -0.60 -11.30 19.51
C TRP A 504 -0.75 -11.06 18.01
N GLU A 505 -1.23 -9.88 17.65
CA GLU A 505 -1.39 -9.44 16.27
C GLU A 505 -0.48 -8.25 15.97
N GLU A 506 0.22 -8.29 14.83
CA GLU A 506 1.02 -7.17 14.36
C GLU A 506 0.13 -6.03 13.87
N LEU A 507 0.49 -4.80 14.24
CA LEU A 507 -0.25 -3.61 13.81
C LEU A 507 0.06 -3.26 12.35
N SER A 508 -0.81 -2.44 11.76
CA SER A 508 -0.58 -1.90 10.42
C SER A 508 0.71 -1.06 10.38
N VAL A 509 1.31 -0.96 9.19
CA VAL A 509 2.54 -0.17 8.95
C VAL A 509 2.39 1.27 9.45
N SER A 510 1.26 1.92 9.17
CA SER A 510 1.00 3.29 9.62
C SER A 510 0.81 3.42 11.13
N ASN A 511 0.09 2.49 11.77
CA ASN A 511 -0.04 2.51 13.23
C ASN A 511 1.28 2.20 13.93
N ASN A 512 2.08 1.30 13.37
CA ASN A 512 3.41 0.98 13.84
C ASN A 512 4.32 2.21 13.81
N TYR A 513 4.34 2.95 12.70
CA TYR A 513 5.08 4.20 12.60
C TYR A 513 4.62 5.25 13.61
N LYS A 514 3.30 5.44 13.76
CA LYS A 514 2.75 6.40 14.74
C LYS A 514 3.17 6.06 16.16
N LEU A 515 3.09 4.79 16.53
CA LEU A 515 3.49 4.32 17.86
C LEU A 515 4.99 4.47 18.08
N GLU A 516 5.80 4.10 17.10
CA GLU A 516 7.25 4.23 17.22
C GLU A 516 7.69 5.69 17.26
N LYS A 517 7.06 6.57 16.47
CA LYS A 517 7.31 8.01 16.50
C LYS A 517 6.93 8.61 17.86
N ALA A 518 5.76 8.26 18.40
CA ALA A 518 5.31 8.68 19.72
C ALA A 518 6.25 8.19 20.83
N HIS A 519 6.71 6.94 20.72
CA HIS A 519 7.68 6.36 21.65
C HIS A 519 9.01 7.11 21.65
N ARG A 520 9.59 7.35 20.46
CA ARG A 520 10.84 8.12 20.30
C ARG A 520 10.72 9.57 20.77
N SER A 521 9.54 10.15 20.64
CA SER A 521 9.27 11.54 21.05
C SER A 521 8.88 11.67 22.53
N GLY A 522 8.84 10.56 23.28
CA GLY A 522 8.48 10.55 24.70
C GLY A 522 7.01 10.89 24.97
N GLU A 523 6.11 10.70 24.00
CA GLU A 523 4.68 10.99 24.17
C GLU A 523 4.03 10.00 25.14
N VAL A 524 3.18 10.50 26.04
CA VAL A 524 2.51 9.66 27.05
C VAL A 524 1.34 8.88 26.45
N SER A 525 0.67 9.43 25.43
CA SER A 525 -0.45 8.75 24.78
C SER A 525 -0.58 9.07 23.30
N VAL A 526 -0.91 8.07 22.49
CA VAL A 526 -1.15 8.23 21.04
C VAL A 526 -2.48 7.59 20.64
N LYS A 527 -3.16 8.17 19.65
CA LYS A 527 -4.40 7.61 19.09
C LYS A 527 -4.09 6.79 17.84
N ILE A 528 -4.60 5.55 17.78
CA ILE A 528 -4.48 4.68 16.63
C ILE A 528 -5.85 4.09 16.25
N SER A 529 -5.98 3.67 15.00
CA SER A 529 -7.21 3.02 14.51
C SER A 529 -6.94 1.57 14.12
N VAL A 530 -7.55 0.61 14.81
CA VAL A 530 -7.34 -0.83 14.60
C VAL A 530 -8.70 -1.49 14.38
N LEU A 531 -8.91 -2.13 13.22
CA LEU A 531 -10.14 -2.86 12.88
C LEU A 531 -11.42 -2.05 13.18
N ASP A 532 -11.46 -0.80 12.68
CA ASP A 532 -12.57 0.16 12.87
C ASP A 532 -12.85 0.60 14.32
N ARG A 533 -11.92 0.32 15.24
CA ARG A 533 -11.91 0.87 16.61
C ARG A 533 -10.86 1.96 16.73
N GLU A 534 -11.22 3.04 17.43
CA GLU A 534 -10.27 4.07 17.82
C GLU A 534 -9.76 3.77 19.22
N LEU A 535 -8.45 3.53 19.32
CA LEU A 535 -7.79 3.18 20.57
C LEU A 535 -6.91 4.34 21.02
N LYS A 536 -6.97 4.66 22.32
CA LYS A 536 -6.01 5.55 22.98
C LYS A 536 -4.95 4.70 23.65
N VAL A 537 -3.75 4.68 23.09
CA VAL A 537 -2.61 3.93 23.60
C VAL A 537 -1.91 4.78 24.64
N ASN A 538 -1.64 4.19 25.79
CA ASN A 538 -0.79 4.71 26.85
C ASN A 538 0.61 4.10 26.69
N MET A 539 1.59 4.94 26.37
CA MET A 539 2.94 4.50 26.04
C MET A 539 3.75 4.05 27.26
N THR A 540 3.42 4.56 28.46
CA THR A 540 4.12 4.19 29.70
C THR A 540 3.60 2.89 30.29
N LYS A 541 2.30 2.62 30.16
CA LYS A 541 1.67 1.38 30.61
C LYS A 541 1.69 0.26 29.57
N GLN A 542 2.00 0.58 28.31
CA GLN A 542 1.89 -0.35 27.17
C GLN A 542 0.49 -0.97 27.05
N GLU A 543 -0.53 -0.15 27.23
CA GLU A 543 -1.94 -0.52 27.16
C GLU A 543 -2.64 0.37 26.15
N ALA A 544 -3.66 -0.12 25.45
CA ALA A 544 -4.57 0.77 24.74
C ALA A 544 -6.02 0.54 25.12
N THR A 545 -6.73 1.64 25.32
CA THR A 545 -8.13 1.63 25.73
C THR A 545 -8.99 2.09 24.56
N ASP A 546 -10.01 1.30 24.25
CA ASP A 546 -11.07 1.71 23.32
C ASP A 546 -11.89 2.82 23.96
N TRP A 547 -11.98 3.98 23.30
CA TRP A 547 -12.65 5.14 23.88
C TRP A 547 -14.17 4.98 24.01
N LYS A 548 -14.79 4.10 23.20
CA LYS A 548 -16.24 3.87 23.22
C LYS A 548 -16.62 2.80 24.24
N THR A 549 -15.84 1.73 24.31
CA THR A 549 -16.19 0.55 25.12
C THR A 549 -15.46 0.48 26.46
N GLY A 550 -14.37 1.23 26.63
CA GLY A 550 -13.52 1.19 27.83
C GLY A 550 -12.65 -0.07 27.95
N ILE A 551 -12.74 -1.00 27.00
CA ILE A 551 -11.95 -2.22 26.99
C ILE A 551 -10.48 -1.87 26.77
N THR A 552 -9.60 -2.48 27.56
CA THR A 552 -8.15 -2.27 27.49
C THR A 552 -7.46 -3.50 26.90
N PHE A 553 -6.51 -3.25 26.01
CA PHE A 553 -5.71 -4.24 25.30
C PHE A 553 -4.24 -4.07 25.67
N GLU A 554 -3.52 -5.18 25.82
CA GLU A 554 -2.06 -5.16 26.00
C GLU A 554 -1.35 -4.86 24.68
N PHE A 555 -0.30 -4.04 24.75
CA PHE A 555 0.59 -3.74 23.64
C PHE A 555 2.00 -4.17 23.98
N LYS A 556 2.77 -4.55 22.96
CA LYS A 556 4.21 -4.74 23.11
C LYS A 556 4.95 -4.19 21.92
N ARG A 557 6.11 -3.60 22.22
CA ARG A 557 7.13 -3.27 21.25
C ARG A 557 8.07 -4.47 21.14
N VAL A 558 8.27 -4.95 19.91
CA VAL A 558 9.11 -6.08 19.55
C VAL A 558 10.13 -5.58 18.55
N GLU A 559 11.38 -5.54 18.97
CA GLU A 559 12.49 -5.47 18.04
C GLU A 559 12.67 -6.89 17.49
N PRO A 560 12.70 -7.09 16.16
CA PRO A 560 12.97 -8.40 15.61
C PRO A 560 14.35 -8.85 16.14
N ASN A 561 14.37 -9.92 16.93
CA ASN A 561 15.60 -10.68 17.17
C ASN A 561 16.02 -11.34 15.85
N SER A 562 16.52 -10.55 14.89
CA SER A 562 17.73 -11.00 14.22
C SER A 562 18.80 -10.83 15.27
N ALA A 563 19.36 -11.94 15.74
CA ALA A 563 20.68 -11.92 16.34
C ALA A 563 21.64 -11.40 15.25
N LEU A 564 21.68 -10.08 15.05
CA LEU A 564 22.82 -9.44 14.43
C LEU A 564 23.92 -9.63 15.44
N GLU A 565 24.93 -10.41 15.06
CA GLU A 565 26.11 -10.61 15.89
C GLU A 565 26.64 -9.22 16.27
N LEU A 566 26.77 -8.99 17.58
CA LEU A 566 27.47 -7.81 18.06
C LEU A 566 28.91 -7.88 17.54
N PRO A 567 29.56 -6.73 17.27
CA PRO A 567 30.90 -6.76 16.72
C PRO A 567 31.85 -7.55 17.61
N GLU A 568 32.61 -8.47 17.01
CA GLU A 568 33.53 -9.36 17.75
C GLU A 568 34.56 -8.61 18.61
N HIS A 569 34.89 -7.36 18.23
CA HIS A 569 35.84 -6.52 18.93
C HIS A 569 35.24 -5.79 20.14
N TRP A 570 33.93 -5.90 20.39
CA TRP A 570 33.31 -5.31 21.58
C TRP A 570 33.68 -6.08 22.85
N ASP A 571 33.86 -5.35 23.95
CA ASP A 571 33.89 -5.96 25.26
C ASP A 571 32.54 -6.60 25.59
N PRO A 572 32.52 -7.66 26.41
CA PRO A 572 31.29 -8.21 26.95
C PRO A 572 30.36 -7.11 27.47
N MET A 573 29.12 -7.14 26.99
CA MET A 573 28.07 -6.19 27.38
C MET A 573 27.39 -6.59 28.69
N ASP A 574 27.55 -7.84 29.16
CA ASP A 574 27.03 -8.34 30.45
C ASP A 574 25.53 -8.06 30.71
N GLY A 575 24.72 -7.98 29.64
CA GLY A 575 23.29 -7.68 29.71
C GLY A 575 22.94 -6.19 29.63
N GLU A 576 23.93 -5.30 29.56
CA GLU A 576 23.75 -3.88 29.30
C GLU A 576 23.49 -3.60 27.82
N VAL A 577 22.70 -2.55 27.54
CA VAL A 577 22.41 -2.09 26.17
C VAL A 577 23.38 -1.00 25.69
N PHE A 578 24.10 -0.38 26.61
CA PHE A 578 25.02 0.73 26.35
C PHE A 578 26.23 0.65 27.28
N LYS A 579 27.44 0.72 26.71
CA LYS A 579 28.71 0.75 27.45
C LYS A 579 29.70 1.66 26.71
N LYS A 580 30.49 2.41 27.48
CA LYS A 580 31.68 3.12 26.97
C LYS A 580 32.92 2.44 27.49
N VAL A 581 33.81 2.08 26.58
CA VAL A 581 35.06 1.40 26.89
C VAL A 581 36.20 2.33 26.53
N GLU A 582 36.96 2.78 27.52
CA GLU A 582 38.19 3.51 27.29
C GLU A 582 39.23 2.56 26.68
N LEU A 583 39.73 2.91 25.50
CA LEU A 583 40.70 2.08 24.79
C LEU A 583 42.07 2.19 25.45
N ASN A 584 42.75 1.05 25.60
CA ASN A 584 44.13 1.02 26.05
C ASN A 584 45.03 1.77 25.03
N PRO A 585 45.81 2.78 25.45
CA PRO A 585 46.70 3.54 24.56
C PRO A 585 47.72 2.69 23.77
N ASN A 586 48.00 1.46 24.21
CA ASN A 586 48.91 0.53 23.55
C ASN A 586 48.19 -0.49 22.64
N SER A 587 46.87 -0.36 22.44
CA SER A 587 46.12 -1.27 21.58
C SER A 587 46.20 -0.86 20.11
N THR A 588 46.14 -1.85 19.22
CA THR A 588 46.10 -1.63 17.77
C THR A 588 44.88 -0.82 17.33
N GLU A 589 43.78 -0.95 18.06
CA GLU A 589 42.55 -0.19 17.85
C GLU A 589 42.74 1.28 18.21
N TYR A 590 43.32 1.59 19.38
CA TYR A 590 43.63 2.96 19.78
C TYR A 590 44.55 3.62 18.75
N ASP A 591 45.64 2.95 18.36
CA ASP A 591 46.60 3.47 17.40
C ASP A 591 45.96 3.79 16.04
N LYS A 592 45.04 2.93 15.57
CA LYS A 592 44.32 3.15 14.31
C LYS A 592 43.46 4.41 14.36
N ILE A 593 42.67 4.58 15.42
CA ILE A 593 41.77 5.73 15.56
C ILE A 593 42.57 7.02 15.83
N ALA A 594 43.58 6.94 16.70
CA ALA A 594 44.45 8.06 17.02
C ALA A 594 45.24 8.55 15.81
N LYS A 595 45.76 7.63 14.98
CA LYS A 595 46.44 7.97 13.72
C LYS A 595 45.51 8.71 12.77
N GLY A 596 44.31 8.20 12.51
CA GLY A 596 43.36 8.86 11.61
C GLY A 596 43.01 10.30 12.05
N PHE A 597 42.89 10.53 13.36
CA PHE A 597 42.69 11.86 13.91
C PHE A 597 43.92 12.77 13.70
N ARG A 598 45.12 12.30 14.09
CA ARG A 598 46.38 13.07 13.99
C ARG A 598 46.80 13.36 12.55
N ASP A 599 46.46 12.49 11.60
CA ASP A 599 46.75 12.68 10.18
C ASP A 599 46.10 13.95 9.62
N THR A 600 45.01 14.41 10.23
CA THR A 600 44.26 15.58 9.75
C THR A 600 44.12 16.70 10.75
N ALA A 601 44.36 16.48 12.05
CA ALA A 601 44.17 17.46 13.13
C ALA A 601 45.37 17.54 14.09
N ASN A 602 45.73 18.76 14.50
CA ASN A 602 46.87 19.02 15.39
C ASN A 602 46.41 19.31 16.82
N PHE A 603 45.98 18.27 17.55
CA PHE A 603 45.54 18.35 18.95
C PHE A 603 46.07 17.18 19.78
N THR A 604 46.08 17.35 21.09
CA THR A 604 46.52 16.31 22.03
C THR A 604 45.34 15.46 22.48
N ILE A 605 45.30 14.19 22.04
CA ILE A 605 44.31 13.21 22.50
C ILE A 605 44.52 12.93 23.99
N GLN A 606 43.47 13.08 24.80
CA GLN A 606 43.46 12.69 26.21
C GLN A 606 43.01 11.25 26.39
N LYS A 607 41.95 10.85 25.68
CA LYS A 607 41.46 9.47 25.63
C LYS A 607 40.59 9.22 24.40
N ILE A 608 40.43 7.94 24.08
CA ILE A 608 39.51 7.44 23.05
C ILE A 608 38.62 6.41 23.72
N GLU A 609 37.32 6.61 23.63
CA GLU A 609 36.32 5.70 24.18
C GLU A 609 35.55 5.05 23.03
N ARG A 610 35.55 3.71 22.96
CA ARG A 610 34.63 2.97 22.08
C ARG A 610 33.23 3.02 22.67
N VAL A 611 32.27 3.38 21.85
CA VAL A 611 30.85 3.36 22.18
C VAL A 611 30.27 2.03 21.73
N GLN A 612 29.68 1.31 22.67
CA GLN A 612 29.00 0.03 22.45
C GLN A 612 27.53 0.21 22.77
N ASN A 613 26.69 0.44 21.76
CA ASN A 613 25.25 0.59 21.93
C ASN A 613 24.54 -0.41 21.02
N SER A 614 23.94 -1.45 21.62
CA SER A 614 23.36 -2.57 20.87
C SER A 614 22.20 -2.13 19.97
N HIS A 615 21.35 -1.21 20.44
CA HIS A 615 20.21 -0.71 19.67
C HIS A 615 20.67 0.16 18.48
N LEU A 616 21.61 1.07 18.71
CA LEU A 616 22.17 1.90 17.64
C LEU A 616 22.91 1.06 16.60
N TRP A 617 23.64 0.03 17.05
CA TRP A 617 24.34 -0.89 16.16
C TRP A 617 23.35 -1.66 15.28
N GLN A 618 22.30 -2.22 15.87
CA GLN A 618 21.26 -2.93 15.12
C GLN A 618 20.56 -2.01 14.09
N ALA A 619 20.24 -0.77 14.46
CA ALA A 619 19.65 0.19 13.54
C ALA A 619 20.59 0.51 12.36
N PHE A 620 21.87 0.72 12.64
CA PHE A 620 22.91 0.95 11.63
C PHE A 620 23.07 -0.25 10.69
N GLU A 621 23.13 -1.46 11.23
CA GLU A 621 23.23 -2.72 10.49
C GLU A 621 22.04 -2.93 9.54
N VAL A 622 20.82 -2.68 10.01
CA VAL A 622 19.63 -2.74 9.15
C VAL A 622 19.70 -1.69 8.03
N SER A 623 20.17 -0.48 8.34
CA SER A 623 20.41 0.56 7.33
C SER A 623 21.48 0.14 6.31
N ARG A 624 22.50 -0.62 6.74
CA ARG A 624 23.54 -1.20 5.88
C ARG A 624 22.99 -2.28 4.96
N GLU A 625 22.20 -3.22 5.47
CA GLU A 625 21.52 -4.23 4.66
C GLU A 625 20.60 -3.58 3.61
N ARG A 626 19.89 -2.52 4.01
CA ARG A 626 19.04 -1.74 3.11
C ARG A 626 19.83 -1.07 1.99
N LEU A 627 20.94 -0.40 2.30
CA LEU A 627 21.80 0.22 1.28
C LEU A 627 22.45 -0.84 0.38
N THR A 628 22.82 -1.99 0.94
CA THR A 628 23.34 -3.14 0.19
C THR A 628 22.29 -3.66 -0.79
N ALA A 629 21.03 -3.79 -0.36
CA ALA A 629 19.94 -4.22 -1.23
C ALA A 629 19.58 -3.17 -2.29
N LYS A 630 19.73 -1.87 -1.97
CA LYS A 630 19.40 -0.76 -2.86
C LYS A 630 20.46 -0.51 -3.93
N ASN A 631 21.74 -0.47 -3.55
CA ASN A 631 22.85 -0.07 -4.41
C ASN A 631 23.75 -1.25 -4.82
N GLY A 632 23.68 -2.38 -4.13
CA GLY A 632 24.69 -3.42 -4.18
C GLY A 632 25.75 -3.24 -3.10
N LYS A 633 26.48 -4.32 -2.80
CA LYS A 633 27.46 -4.38 -1.70
C LYS A 633 28.60 -3.36 -1.87
N ASP A 634 29.01 -3.11 -3.10
CA ASP A 634 30.14 -2.22 -3.42
C ASP A 634 29.79 -0.73 -3.27
N GLU A 635 28.50 -0.40 -3.16
CA GLU A 635 28.01 0.98 -3.15
C GLU A 635 27.24 1.34 -1.87
N VAL A 636 27.54 0.62 -0.79
CA VAL A 636 27.10 0.98 0.57
C VAL A 636 27.81 2.25 1.05
N GLY A 637 29.05 2.46 0.61
CA GLY A 637 29.81 3.66 0.93
C GLY A 637 30.06 3.85 2.43
N GLU A 638 30.36 2.77 3.15
CA GLU A 638 30.68 2.87 4.58
C GLU A 638 32.01 3.61 4.77
N LYS A 639 31.97 4.73 5.49
CA LYS A 639 33.14 5.58 5.77
C LYS A 639 33.24 5.89 7.26
N PHE A 640 34.47 6.00 7.74
CA PHE A 640 34.76 6.61 9.04
C PHE A 640 34.86 8.12 8.83
N LEU A 641 33.95 8.88 9.45
CA LEU A 641 33.88 10.33 9.32
C LEU A 641 33.78 10.99 10.70
N TYR A 642 34.07 12.29 10.76
CA TYR A 642 34.20 13.03 12.01
C TYR A 642 33.02 13.96 12.26
N HIS A 643 32.47 13.93 13.47
CA HIS A 643 31.39 14.81 13.91
C HIS A 643 31.78 15.52 15.21
N GLY A 644 32.00 16.83 15.13
CA GLY A 644 32.29 17.66 16.30
C GLY A 644 31.02 17.96 17.09
N THR A 645 31.10 17.94 18.42
CA THR A 645 29.95 18.25 19.27
C THR A 645 30.37 18.78 20.64
N SER A 646 29.39 19.28 21.40
CA SER A 646 29.57 19.76 22.77
C SER A 646 29.54 18.62 23.79
N ALA A 647 30.06 18.87 25.00
CA ALA A 647 30.03 17.92 26.11
C ALA A 647 28.61 17.51 26.49
N GLU A 648 27.70 18.48 26.44
CA GLU A 648 26.29 18.32 26.79
C GLU A 648 25.56 17.44 25.77
N SER A 649 25.94 17.55 24.49
CA SER A 649 25.31 16.81 23.39
C SER A 649 25.78 15.36 23.27
N CYS A 650 26.95 15.00 23.82
CA CYS A 650 27.46 13.62 23.78
C CYS A 650 26.47 12.60 24.37
N ARG A 651 25.81 12.95 25.49
CA ARG A 651 24.84 12.05 26.14
C ARG A 651 23.67 11.67 25.23
N CYS A 652 23.20 12.60 24.41
CA CYS A 652 22.11 12.35 23.45
C CYS A 652 22.59 11.51 22.28
N ILE A 653 23.79 11.77 21.75
CA ILE A 653 24.32 11.06 20.58
C ILE A 653 24.61 9.59 20.91
N GLU A 654 25.24 9.33 22.06
CA GLU A 654 25.69 7.97 22.44
C GLU A 654 24.57 7.06 22.92
N ARG A 655 23.47 7.63 23.45
CA ARG A 655 22.31 6.87 23.92
C ARG A 655 21.18 6.79 22.89
N ASP A 656 20.93 7.88 22.18
CA ASP A 656 19.77 7.99 21.29
C ASP A 656 20.18 7.82 19.83
N LYS A 657 20.80 8.84 19.20
CA LYS A 657 21.33 8.85 17.81
C LYS A 657 21.83 10.25 17.41
N PHE A 658 22.46 10.32 16.24
CA PHE A 658 22.61 11.59 15.52
C PHE A 658 21.24 12.06 15.02
N ASP A 659 20.72 13.19 15.52
CA ASP A 659 19.38 13.66 15.19
C ASP A 659 19.41 14.88 14.26
N ARG A 660 18.87 14.71 13.04
CA ARG A 660 18.68 15.78 12.05
C ARG A 660 17.76 16.92 12.52
N GLY A 661 16.95 16.72 13.56
CA GLY A 661 16.12 17.75 14.19
C GLY A 661 16.92 18.92 14.76
N TYR A 662 18.22 18.73 15.02
CA TYR A 662 19.14 19.80 15.40
C TYR A 662 19.87 20.47 14.21
N ALA A 663 19.56 20.05 12.97
CA ALA A 663 20.16 20.62 11.77
C ALA A 663 19.81 22.12 11.63
N GLY A 664 20.83 22.95 11.39
CA GLY A 664 20.68 24.39 11.16
C GLY A 664 21.25 25.30 12.25
N LYS A 665 21.68 24.77 13.41
CA LYS A 665 22.36 25.57 14.46
C LYS A 665 23.67 26.21 14.00
N HIS A 666 24.31 25.69 12.94
CA HIS A 666 25.59 26.18 12.41
C HIS A 666 25.60 26.33 10.87
N ALA A 667 24.49 26.80 10.28
CA ALA A 667 24.27 26.98 8.84
C ALA A 667 24.21 25.66 8.02
N ALA A 668 23.03 25.38 7.46
CA ALA A 668 22.76 24.18 6.67
C ALA A 668 23.06 24.40 5.17
N ALA A 669 24.33 24.65 4.82
CA ALA A 669 24.72 25.06 3.46
C ALA A 669 24.43 24.00 2.37
N TYR A 670 24.49 22.71 2.72
CA TYR A 670 24.37 21.60 1.77
C TYR A 670 23.11 20.75 1.98
N GLY A 671 22.28 21.10 2.95
CA GLY A 671 21.02 20.43 3.28
C GLY A 671 20.74 20.41 4.78
N LYS A 672 19.48 20.21 5.14
CA LYS A 672 19.00 20.09 6.53
C LYS A 672 19.10 18.65 7.01
N GLY A 673 20.34 18.20 7.22
CA GLY A 673 20.67 16.86 7.71
C GLY A 673 21.81 16.87 8.73
N VAL A 674 22.33 15.69 9.06
CA VAL A 674 23.48 15.55 9.96
C VAL A 674 24.78 15.62 9.14
N TYR A 675 25.70 16.49 9.57
CA TYR A 675 26.96 16.75 8.87
C TYR A 675 28.10 15.93 9.44
N PHE A 676 28.93 15.38 8.54
CA PHE A 676 30.14 14.64 8.86
C PHE A 676 31.30 15.13 8.00
N ALA A 677 32.45 15.36 8.61
CA ALA A 677 33.66 15.80 7.92
C ALA A 677 34.59 14.63 7.60
N VAL A 678 35.27 14.68 6.47
CA VAL A 678 36.33 13.73 6.12
C VAL A 678 37.59 13.99 6.95
N ASN A 679 37.91 15.26 7.21
CA ASN A 679 39.06 15.68 8.00
C ASN A 679 38.65 16.06 9.42
N ALA A 680 39.36 15.54 10.43
CA ALA A 680 39.03 15.77 11.83
C ALA A 680 39.19 17.24 12.24
N ASP A 681 40.16 17.97 11.66
CA ASP A 681 40.46 19.37 12.00
C ASP A 681 39.29 20.31 11.80
N TYR A 682 38.49 20.09 10.74
CA TYR A 682 37.30 20.88 10.47
C TYR A 682 36.28 20.73 11.62
N SER A 683 35.97 19.48 11.99
CA SER A 683 35.06 19.19 13.10
C SER A 683 35.64 19.64 14.45
N ALA A 684 36.95 19.47 14.65
CA ALA A 684 37.63 19.79 15.89
C ALA A 684 37.72 21.30 16.16
N LYS A 685 37.95 22.13 15.14
CA LYS A 685 38.06 23.59 15.29
C LYS A 685 36.70 24.25 15.41
N GLU A 686 35.79 23.94 14.48
CA GLU A 686 34.58 24.74 14.28
C GLU A 686 33.36 24.20 15.03
N PHE A 687 33.32 22.90 15.37
CA PHE A 687 32.09 22.24 15.88
C PHE A 687 32.26 21.50 17.21
N SER A 688 33.47 21.46 17.76
CA SER A 688 33.77 20.86 19.07
C SER A 688 34.11 21.94 20.08
N PRO A 689 33.15 22.62 20.75
CA PRO A 689 33.49 23.61 21.77
C PRO A 689 34.21 22.97 22.95
N ALA A 690 35.12 23.72 23.59
CA ALA A 690 35.80 23.27 24.80
C ALA A 690 34.86 23.38 26.00
N ASP A 691 34.88 22.39 26.88
CA ASP A 691 34.16 22.42 28.15
C ASP A 691 34.88 23.32 29.20
N PRO A 692 34.34 23.49 30.41
CA PRO A 692 34.99 24.28 31.46
C PRO A 692 36.41 23.81 31.84
N SER A 693 36.78 22.56 31.52
CA SER A 693 38.10 21.98 31.75
C SER A 693 39.04 22.13 30.54
N GLY A 694 38.59 22.79 29.47
CA GLY A 694 39.33 22.96 28.22
C GLY A 694 39.31 21.73 27.31
N LEU A 695 38.50 20.72 27.60
CA LEU A 695 38.42 19.48 26.83
C LEU A 695 37.37 19.57 25.73
N LYS A 696 37.72 19.11 24.54
CA LYS A 696 36.89 19.10 23.33
C LYS A 696 36.49 17.66 22.99
N ARG A 697 35.34 17.49 22.34
CA ARG A 697 34.74 16.18 22.03
C ARG A 697 34.40 16.05 20.56
N LEU A 698 34.76 14.92 19.99
CA LEU A 698 34.57 14.64 18.58
C LEU A 698 34.32 13.14 18.38
N TYR A 699 33.27 12.81 17.65
CA TYR A 699 32.95 11.44 17.31
C TYR A 699 33.67 11.03 16.02
N VAL A 700 34.21 9.82 16.02
CA VAL A 700 34.48 9.04 14.81
C VAL A 700 33.28 8.14 14.60
N ALA A 701 32.52 8.41 13.55
CA ALA A 701 31.29 7.69 13.24
C ALA A 701 31.49 6.81 12.00
N ARG A 702 30.89 5.62 12.01
CA ARG A 702 30.61 4.90 10.76
C ARG A 702 29.43 5.55 10.10
N VAL A 703 29.57 5.93 8.84
CA VAL A 703 28.53 6.61 8.08
C VAL A 703 28.35 5.87 6.77
N LEU A 704 27.11 5.47 6.50
CA LEU A 704 26.73 4.85 5.23
C LEU A 704 26.43 5.95 4.21
N THR A 705 27.46 6.41 3.49
CA THR A 705 27.31 7.52 2.54
C THR A 705 26.58 7.11 1.26
N GLY A 706 26.60 5.82 0.93
CA GLY A 706 26.03 5.27 -0.28
C GLY A 706 26.46 6.04 -1.54
N ARG A 707 25.57 6.16 -2.53
CA ARG A 707 25.80 7.11 -3.63
C ARG A 707 25.37 8.51 -3.20
N TYR A 708 26.18 9.51 -3.52
CA TYR A 708 25.97 10.89 -3.11
C TYR A 708 25.84 11.87 -4.29
N ALA A 709 25.20 13.01 -4.03
CA ALA A 709 25.04 14.11 -4.97
C ALA A 709 25.50 15.45 -4.38
N LEU A 710 25.63 16.49 -5.20
CA LEU A 710 25.97 17.83 -4.72
C LEU A 710 24.82 18.40 -3.86
N GLY A 711 25.16 18.88 -2.67
CA GLY A 711 24.21 19.42 -1.70
C GLY A 711 23.73 20.84 -2.01
N LYS A 712 22.56 21.19 -1.47
CA LYS A 712 21.97 22.54 -1.53
C LYS A 712 21.24 22.84 -0.23
N SER A 713 21.26 24.09 0.23
CA SER A 713 20.69 24.49 1.52
C SER A 713 19.17 24.27 1.64
N SER A 714 18.45 24.23 0.52
CA SER A 714 17.02 23.96 0.49
C SER A 714 16.65 22.49 0.68
N TYR A 715 17.61 21.57 0.61
CA TYR A 715 17.33 20.14 0.68
C TYR A 715 16.95 19.72 2.10
N VAL A 716 15.78 19.09 2.22
CA VAL A 716 15.31 18.37 3.43
C VAL A 716 15.47 16.85 3.29
N SER A 717 15.89 16.40 2.11
CA SER A 717 16.20 15.01 1.77
C SER A 717 17.15 15.00 0.56
N PRO A 718 17.92 13.93 0.30
CA PRO A 718 18.84 13.87 -0.83
C PRO A 718 18.08 14.01 -2.16
N PRO A 719 18.68 14.59 -3.20
CA PRO A 719 18.02 14.73 -4.49
C PRO A 719 17.79 13.34 -5.15
N PRO A 720 16.86 13.24 -6.10
CA PRO A 720 16.70 12.06 -6.96
C PRO A 720 17.97 11.73 -7.77
N ARG A 721 18.22 10.44 -8.03
CA ARG A 721 19.32 9.95 -8.89
C ARG A 721 19.00 9.99 -10.38
N GLY A 722 17.72 10.01 -10.72
CA GLY A 722 17.23 9.97 -12.08
C GLY A 722 15.76 10.40 -12.13
N SER A 723 15.02 9.87 -13.10
CA SER A 723 13.60 10.22 -13.30
C SER A 723 12.67 9.75 -12.19
N ASP A 724 13.11 8.80 -11.35
CA ASP A 724 12.38 8.32 -10.17
C ASP A 724 12.78 9.13 -8.91
N PRO A 725 11.88 9.90 -8.28
CA PRO A 725 12.12 10.66 -7.04
C PRO A 725 12.14 9.84 -5.78
N THR A 726 11.65 8.61 -5.84
CA THR A 726 11.83 7.68 -4.72
C THR A 726 13.23 7.09 -4.72
N ASP A 727 13.88 7.03 -5.89
CA ASP A 727 15.28 6.64 -6.03
C ASP A 727 16.20 7.83 -5.81
N ARG A 728 16.36 8.20 -4.54
CA ARG A 728 17.22 9.31 -4.11
C ARG A 728 18.66 8.87 -3.90
N PHE A 729 19.58 9.82 -3.98
CA PHE A 729 20.91 9.64 -3.41
C PHE A 729 20.80 9.31 -1.92
N ASP A 730 21.83 8.70 -1.34
CA ASP A 730 21.81 8.28 0.06
C ASP A 730 22.36 9.37 0.99
N SER A 731 23.19 10.26 0.44
CA SER A 731 23.72 11.43 1.10
C SER A 731 23.98 12.55 0.09
N VAL A 732 24.35 13.73 0.57
CA VAL A 732 24.86 14.82 -0.27
C VAL A 732 26.22 15.29 0.21
N VAL A 733 26.98 15.90 -0.69
CA VAL A 733 28.36 16.34 -0.46
C VAL A 733 28.55 17.80 -0.85
N ASP A 734 29.61 18.41 -0.33
CA ASP A 734 30.03 19.75 -0.71
C ASP A 734 30.74 19.79 -2.07
N ASN A 735 31.40 18.71 -2.46
CA ASN A 735 32.08 18.58 -3.75
C ASN A 735 31.98 17.14 -4.27
N LEU A 736 31.62 16.94 -5.54
CA LEU A 736 31.44 15.60 -6.14
C LEU A 736 32.75 14.86 -6.41
N MET A 737 33.82 15.57 -6.75
CA MET A 737 35.11 14.99 -7.13
C MET A 737 35.96 14.66 -5.92
N SER A 738 35.97 15.55 -4.92
CA SER A 738 36.69 15.36 -3.67
C SER A 738 35.83 15.84 -2.50
N PRO A 739 34.88 15.00 -2.05
CA PRO A 739 34.02 15.35 -0.91
C PRO A 739 34.85 15.60 0.34
N THR A 740 34.64 16.74 1.00
CA THR A 740 35.20 16.99 2.34
C THR A 740 34.15 16.89 3.43
N LYS A 741 32.86 16.97 3.05
CA LYS A 741 31.71 16.88 3.94
C LYS A 741 30.65 15.98 3.33
N PHE A 742 30.05 15.16 4.17
CA PHE A 742 28.87 14.36 3.85
C PHE A 742 27.71 14.81 4.74
N VAL A 743 26.52 14.89 4.15
CA VAL A 743 25.28 15.18 4.87
C VAL A 743 24.32 14.01 4.63
N ILE A 744 23.97 13.32 5.71
CA ILE A 744 22.97 12.26 5.71
C ILE A 744 21.63 12.81 6.19
N PHE A 745 20.55 12.18 5.75
CA PHE A 745 19.20 12.61 6.07
C PHE A 745 18.41 11.54 6.80
N HIS A 746 18.91 10.30 6.93
CA HIS A 746 18.35 9.32 7.83
C HIS A 746 19.31 9.10 8.99
N ASP A 747 18.82 9.33 10.20
CA ASP A 747 19.61 9.29 11.44
C ASP A 747 20.30 7.93 11.63
N ASP A 748 19.63 6.84 11.24
CA ASP A 748 20.12 5.47 11.37
C ASP A 748 21.19 5.10 10.30
N GLN A 749 21.63 6.05 9.46
CA GLN A 749 22.77 5.86 8.55
C GLN A 749 24.14 6.09 9.21
N ALA A 750 24.17 6.50 10.48
CA ALA A 750 25.41 6.71 11.21
C ALA A 750 25.42 6.04 12.58
N TYR A 751 26.56 5.42 12.92
CA TYR A 751 26.83 4.84 14.22
C TYR A 751 28.00 5.59 14.89
N PRO A 752 27.83 6.19 16.07
CA PRO A 752 28.92 6.84 16.80
C PRO A 752 29.82 5.74 17.39
N GLU A 753 30.94 5.42 16.74
CA GLU A 753 31.75 4.26 17.14
C GLU A 753 32.82 4.62 18.19
N TYR A 754 33.45 5.78 18.05
CA TYR A 754 34.45 6.25 19.01
C TYR A 754 34.20 7.71 19.39
N LEU A 755 34.39 8.02 20.66
CA LEU A 755 34.45 9.39 21.18
C LEU A 755 35.91 9.73 21.50
N ILE A 756 36.45 10.74 20.81
CA ILE A 756 37.77 11.28 21.10
C ILE A 756 37.60 12.49 22.01
N THR A 757 38.26 12.45 23.17
CA THR A 757 38.43 13.62 24.05
C THR A 757 39.83 14.18 23.87
N PHE A 758 39.94 15.46 23.52
CA PHE A 758 41.22 16.09 23.15
C PHE A 758 41.30 17.55 23.64
N LYS A 759 42.50 18.15 23.54
CA LYS A 759 42.74 19.56 23.84
C LYS A 759 43.75 20.17 22.88
#